data_AF-A0A812UL82-F1
#
_entry.id   AF-A0A812UL82-F1
#
_cell.length_a   1.000
_cell.length_b   1.000
_cell.length_c   1.000
_cell.angle_alpha   90.00
_cell.angle_beta   90.00
_cell.angle_gamma   90.00
#
_symmetry.space_group_name_H-M   'P 1'
#
loop_
_entity.id
_entity.type
_entity.pdbx_description
1 polymer ?
#
loop_
_entity_poly.entity_id
_entity_poly.type
_entity_poly.pdbx_seq_one_letter_code
_entity_poly.pdbx_strand_id
1 'polypeptide(L)'
;VEEGLWEEVPLTLYEGIGSGVEALRYMQLAQHIGKVVLTQPSRMGCRADGTYLMSGGVGALGLVTAEMMAEEGAKSMVLLSRRGVVNHASRQAWKRLESFDIEILINACDVAQSGEVEGLVATLKSSVETTRTVRGFIHLAAVLDDATLPNLTLAHLERSYGAKVWGARHLHSCLAQPSVAILDFTVLFSSISALLGSPGQGNYSAANAALDAHARCWKALGEHAVSVQWGPWREAGMATETGATARLKAKGLGSIGNEVGMAALQACLCAPNSVLAACPFRWQQYLKQFGKAAPPFYSRFSHVATSADPMTKELGVADTDISADQVESLVVQIASEVTGTLLGVQDQLLDAGMDSLSAVEFRNRLQIHASGVQIPNTLVLDHPTPAAIGMFLASQMSNVGTVGSSGEENIDTPVLSNVAENNLDVQAPLSTEATRPQNGEVLLEVQWVDLDIPLNSRDAEVPCVGPMMFVGLRDEMQPDLKHEFPESVYLGKAEAAREILEKKLQEGVFTAVVHIAALEQGSELDVLESALLLAKVGMQRAASNLSMPPVWWVTHGTQEATIPNCWHSGLWGLGRTVRVEEPALQLRCLDLDGVAPGSLASDLKHWLSVLGENRDETEVSIVSATEAETSCARPRAVVPRLVHSTAKTPEPMQASVSFQNGSFLQQLKVQDSRCTLQPTDAEIRVRAVGLAIHDLMAIKGLHQGDVRTAGLDCAGTVLATGGAVSHIRRGEDVFGASPGCFKAYNSGPATLLMPKPRHWSFAQACCLPSNFVAVEKAFDDAKLQPGEHVLVHSAAGGTGLMAIQCAQYIGAQVYATVNSEDQHNFLGRIGIQFITSSHNGSKFSEDIKVPDVCMRHFYS
;
A
#
# COMPACT_ATOMS: atom_id res chain seq x y z
N VAL A 1 24.87 33.67 3.02
CA VAL A 1 24.83 32.21 3.33
C VAL A 1 25.71 31.47 2.35
N GLU A 2 25.45 31.57 1.04
CA GLU A 2 26.26 30.87 0.03
C GLU A 2 27.73 31.34 0.03
N GLU A 3 27.98 32.61 0.31
CA GLU A 3 29.34 33.17 0.47
C GLU A 3 30.01 32.83 1.82
N GLY A 4 29.36 32.04 2.68
CA GLY A 4 29.89 31.69 4.01
C GLY A 4 29.89 32.81 5.05
N LEU A 5 29.27 33.96 4.74
CA LEU A 5 29.21 35.13 5.64
C LEU A 5 28.29 34.96 6.85
N TRP A 6 27.38 33.99 6.83
CA TRP A 6 26.37 33.80 7.87
C TRP A 6 26.39 32.37 8.35
N GLU A 7 26.48 32.20 9.66
CA GLU A 7 26.44 30.89 10.32
C GLU A 7 25.01 30.49 10.66
N GLU A 8 24.80 29.18 10.74
CA GLU A 8 23.53 28.65 11.24
C GLU A 8 23.31 29.03 12.70
N VAL A 9 22.06 29.29 13.07
CA VAL A 9 21.68 29.43 14.48
C VAL A 9 21.34 28.06 15.07
N PRO A 10 21.60 27.80 16.36
CA PRO A 10 21.17 26.57 17.01
C PRO A 10 19.67 26.33 16.85
N LEU A 11 19.28 25.07 16.64
CA LEU A 11 17.88 24.70 16.39
C LEU A 11 17.36 23.74 17.47
N THR A 12 16.16 24.02 17.97
CA THR A 12 15.35 23.05 18.71
C THR A 12 14.26 22.53 17.78
N LEU A 13 14.35 21.26 17.39
CA LEU A 13 13.44 20.64 16.43
C LEU A 13 12.30 19.91 17.13
N TYR A 14 11.09 20.14 16.64
CA TYR A 14 9.90 19.37 16.98
C TYR A 14 9.34 18.77 15.69
N GLU A 15 9.17 17.45 15.66
CA GLU A 15 8.71 16.75 14.46
C GLU A 15 7.19 16.64 14.44
N GLY A 16 6.60 16.92 13.28
CA GLY A 16 5.18 16.80 13.03
C GLY A 16 4.37 17.99 13.51
N ILE A 17 3.29 18.25 12.80
CA ILE A 17 2.38 19.37 13.10
C ILE A 17 1.67 19.22 14.44
N GLY A 18 1.56 17.98 14.96
CA GLY A 18 1.00 17.66 16.27
C GLY A 18 1.83 18.16 17.46
N SER A 19 3.12 18.43 17.25
CA SER A 19 4.05 18.87 18.30
C SER A 19 4.03 20.39 18.52
N GLY A 20 3.10 21.11 17.87
CA GLY A 20 3.00 22.56 17.91
C GLY A 20 2.84 23.15 19.31
N VAL A 21 1.98 22.57 20.15
CA VAL A 21 1.79 23.03 21.54
C VAL A 21 3.05 22.86 22.38
N GLU A 22 3.77 21.75 22.22
CA GLU A 22 5.00 21.51 22.96
C GLU A 22 6.07 22.54 22.57
N ALA A 23 6.24 22.75 21.26
CA ALA A 23 7.15 23.76 20.71
C ALA A 23 6.81 25.18 21.20
N LEU A 24 5.52 25.55 21.22
CA LEU A 24 5.07 26.86 21.70
C LEU A 24 5.25 27.03 23.22
N ARG A 25 5.01 25.99 24.02
CA ARG A 25 5.28 26.01 25.47
C ARG A 25 6.77 26.19 25.74
N TYR A 26 7.61 25.43 25.04
CA TYR A 26 9.06 25.57 25.14
C TYR A 26 9.51 27.00 24.77
N MET A 27 8.97 27.54 23.68
CA MET A 27 9.26 28.90 23.26
C MET A 27 8.81 29.95 24.28
N GLN A 28 7.63 29.78 24.90
CA GLN A 28 7.07 30.72 25.88
C GLN A 28 7.98 30.93 27.10
N LEU A 29 8.80 29.94 27.47
CA LEU A 29 9.76 30.07 28.56
C LEU A 29 10.88 31.09 28.26
N ALA A 30 11.09 31.45 26.99
CA ALA A 30 12.11 32.41 26.55
C ALA A 30 13.56 32.06 27.00
N GLN A 31 13.81 30.78 27.26
CA GLN A 31 15.11 30.22 27.67
C GLN A 31 15.82 29.43 26.56
N HIS A 32 15.18 29.30 25.39
CA HIS A 32 15.77 28.62 24.24
C HIS A 32 17.00 29.37 23.72
N ILE A 33 17.93 28.64 23.11
CA ILE A 33 19.06 29.20 22.37
C ILE A 33 18.77 28.97 20.89
N GLY A 34 18.84 30.03 20.09
CA GLY A 34 18.56 30.00 18.66
C GLY A 34 17.07 29.96 18.33
N LYS A 35 16.63 29.02 17.47
CA LYS A 35 15.26 28.96 16.94
C LYS A 35 14.57 27.65 17.27
N VAL A 36 13.27 27.74 17.57
CA VAL A 36 12.38 26.59 17.68
C VAL A 36 11.72 26.34 16.34
N VAL A 37 11.79 25.12 15.82
CA VAL A 37 11.32 24.78 14.47
C VAL A 37 10.41 23.56 14.52
N LEU A 38 9.24 23.69 13.88
CA LEU A 38 8.38 22.55 13.58
C LEU A 38 8.77 21.99 12.22
N THR A 39 9.14 20.71 12.17
CA THR A 39 9.54 20.03 10.93
C THR A 39 8.45 19.06 10.47
N GLN A 40 8.31 18.91 9.16
CA GLN A 40 7.42 17.95 8.52
C GLN A 40 8.24 17.15 7.49
N PRO A 41 8.80 16.00 7.89
CA PRO A 41 9.61 15.19 6.98
C PRO A 41 8.79 14.67 5.80
N SER A 42 9.50 14.27 4.74
CA SER A 42 8.90 13.57 3.61
C SER A 42 8.24 12.28 4.10
N ARG A 43 6.99 12.06 3.71
CA ARG A 43 6.25 10.84 4.06
C ARG A 43 6.68 9.61 3.26
N MET A 44 7.42 9.83 2.18
CA MET A 44 8.00 8.79 1.32
C MET A 44 9.48 8.54 1.62
N GLY A 45 10.07 9.24 2.59
CA GLY A 45 11.53 9.21 2.80
C GLY A 45 12.38 9.77 1.64
N CYS A 46 11.79 10.54 0.72
CA CYS A 46 12.52 11.16 -0.38
C CYS A 46 13.53 12.20 0.13
N ARG A 47 14.76 12.14 -0.41
CA ARG A 47 15.89 12.99 -0.07
C ARG A 47 16.42 13.69 -1.33
N ALA A 48 16.87 14.92 -1.16
CA ALA A 48 17.42 15.72 -2.26
C ALA A 48 18.80 15.23 -2.77
N ASP A 49 19.51 14.46 -1.93
CA ASP A 49 20.81 13.85 -2.24
C ASP A 49 20.69 12.43 -2.83
N GLY A 50 19.48 11.91 -3.01
CA GLY A 50 19.21 10.57 -3.52
C GLY A 50 18.75 10.54 -4.98
N THR A 51 19.06 9.42 -5.65
CA THR A 51 18.49 9.04 -6.94
C THR A 51 17.51 7.88 -6.76
N TYR A 52 16.34 7.95 -7.40
CA TYR A 52 15.30 6.93 -7.30
C TYR A 52 15.05 6.24 -8.63
N LEU A 53 15.13 4.91 -8.66
CA LEU A 53 14.99 4.12 -9.88
C LEU A 53 13.58 3.52 -10.00
N MET A 54 12.96 3.65 -11.17
CA MET A 54 11.59 3.17 -11.40
C MET A 54 11.50 2.30 -12.64
N SER A 55 11.23 1.00 -12.49
CA SER A 55 10.89 0.15 -13.64
C SER A 55 9.43 0.27 -14.01
N GLY A 56 9.14 0.34 -15.32
CA GLY A 56 7.81 0.77 -15.79
C GLY A 56 7.54 2.27 -15.53
N GLY A 57 8.57 3.07 -15.26
CA GLY A 57 8.46 4.45 -14.80
C GLY A 57 7.79 5.42 -15.78
N VAL A 58 7.81 5.12 -17.09
CA VAL A 58 7.13 5.94 -18.12
C VAL A 58 5.66 5.55 -18.34
N GLY A 59 5.19 4.49 -17.67
CA GLY A 59 3.78 4.09 -17.68
C GLY A 59 2.91 5.05 -16.87
N ALA A 60 1.60 4.94 -17.01
CA ALA A 60 0.65 5.85 -16.35
C ALA A 60 0.84 5.91 -14.83
N LEU A 61 0.94 4.75 -14.16
CA LEU A 61 1.22 4.69 -12.71
C LEU A 61 2.64 5.13 -12.37
N GLY A 62 3.63 4.80 -13.20
CA GLY A 62 5.02 5.23 -13.01
C GLY A 62 5.16 6.75 -12.95
N LEU A 63 4.48 7.47 -13.86
CA LEU A 63 4.50 8.93 -13.87
C LEU A 63 3.71 9.56 -12.73
N VAL A 64 2.60 8.93 -12.31
CA VAL A 64 1.89 9.36 -11.08
C VAL A 64 2.80 9.18 -9.87
N THR A 65 3.51 8.04 -9.74
CA THR A 65 4.48 7.81 -8.66
C THR A 65 5.66 8.77 -8.71
N ALA A 66 6.20 9.06 -9.90
CA ALA A 66 7.27 10.04 -10.07
C ALA A 66 6.82 11.45 -9.69
N GLU A 67 5.63 11.89 -10.11
CA GLU A 67 5.05 13.18 -9.71
C GLU A 67 4.91 13.26 -8.18
N MET A 68 4.38 12.21 -7.53
CA MET A 68 4.25 12.15 -6.07
C MET A 68 5.60 12.21 -5.35
N MET A 69 6.62 11.51 -5.84
CA MET A 69 7.96 11.53 -5.23
C MET A 69 8.65 12.89 -5.42
N ALA A 70 8.43 13.56 -6.55
CA ALA A 70 8.91 14.94 -6.76
C ALA A 70 8.22 15.90 -5.77
N GLU A 71 6.91 15.76 -5.53
CA GLU A 71 6.19 16.51 -4.48
C GLU A 71 6.72 16.21 -3.07
N GLU A 72 7.26 15.02 -2.82
CA GLU A 72 7.89 14.63 -1.56
C GLU A 72 9.40 14.97 -1.49
N GLY A 73 9.95 15.64 -2.50
CA GLY A 73 11.30 16.23 -2.46
C GLY A 73 12.40 15.43 -3.15
N ALA A 74 12.06 14.42 -3.95
CA ALA A 74 13.02 13.76 -4.82
C ALA A 74 13.57 14.74 -5.87
N LYS A 75 14.89 14.72 -6.09
CA LYS A 75 15.58 15.63 -7.03
C LYS A 75 16.25 14.92 -8.21
N SER A 76 16.33 13.59 -8.17
CA SER A 76 16.86 12.78 -9.27
C SER A 76 16.11 11.47 -9.40
N MET A 77 15.71 11.11 -10.62
CA MET A 77 15.01 9.86 -10.94
C MET A 77 15.55 9.22 -12.21
N VAL A 78 15.55 7.89 -12.22
CA VAL A 78 15.85 7.07 -13.40
C VAL A 78 14.60 6.26 -13.75
N LEU A 79 13.93 6.61 -14.85
CA LEU A 79 12.73 5.95 -15.33
C LEU A 79 13.09 4.91 -16.39
N LEU A 80 12.88 3.64 -16.08
CA LEU A 80 13.16 2.52 -16.98
C LEU A 80 11.91 2.09 -17.72
N SER A 81 12.08 1.78 -18.99
CA SER A 81 11.09 1.08 -19.80
C SER A 81 11.78 0.35 -20.94
N ARG A 82 11.16 -0.69 -21.50
CA ARG A 82 11.75 -1.45 -22.61
C ARG A 82 12.16 -0.59 -23.81
N ARG A 83 11.40 0.47 -24.11
CA ARG A 83 11.66 1.35 -25.27
C ARG A 83 12.41 2.63 -24.94
N GLY A 84 12.52 3.01 -23.66
CA GLY A 84 13.15 4.26 -23.24
C GLY A 84 12.45 5.53 -23.73
N VAL A 85 11.15 5.47 -24.05
CA VAL A 85 10.39 6.62 -24.57
C VAL A 85 9.03 6.75 -23.90
N VAL A 86 8.62 8.00 -23.65
CA VAL A 86 7.28 8.31 -23.15
C VAL A 86 6.27 8.09 -24.27
N ASN A 87 5.27 7.25 -24.01
CA ASN A 87 4.22 6.97 -24.99
C ASN A 87 3.26 8.18 -25.15
N HIS A 88 2.46 8.18 -26.22
CA HIS A 88 1.52 9.29 -26.47
C HIS A 88 0.45 9.42 -25.38
N ALA A 89 -0.05 8.30 -24.84
CA ALA A 89 -1.08 8.27 -23.79
C ALA A 89 -0.61 8.94 -22.48
N SER A 90 0.67 8.79 -22.14
CA SER A 90 1.31 9.33 -20.96
C SER A 90 1.81 10.77 -21.14
N ARG A 91 1.73 11.35 -22.34
CA ARG A 91 2.34 12.66 -22.65
C ARG A 91 1.84 13.79 -21.75
N GLN A 92 0.58 13.78 -21.35
CA GLN A 92 0.04 14.80 -20.45
C GLN A 92 0.59 14.66 -19.03
N ALA A 93 0.72 13.43 -18.52
CA ALA A 93 1.33 13.16 -17.23
C ALA A 93 2.82 13.52 -17.24
N TRP A 94 3.51 13.19 -18.33
CA TRP A 94 4.90 13.56 -18.54
C TRP A 94 5.12 15.08 -18.53
N LYS A 95 4.27 15.86 -19.23
CA LYS A 95 4.35 17.34 -19.19
C LYS A 95 4.21 17.92 -17.78
N ARG A 96 3.40 17.29 -16.91
CA ARG A 96 3.30 17.71 -15.51
C ARG A 96 4.59 17.42 -14.77
N LEU A 97 5.16 16.23 -14.96
CA LEU A 97 6.42 15.84 -14.34
C LEU A 97 7.61 16.69 -14.83
N GLU A 98 7.72 16.97 -16.14
CA GLU A 98 8.73 17.86 -16.73
C GLU A 98 8.70 19.28 -16.17
N SER A 99 7.56 19.72 -15.64
CA SER A 99 7.45 21.05 -15.03
C SER A 99 8.13 21.14 -13.65
N PHE A 100 8.47 20.01 -13.03
CA PHE A 100 9.20 19.97 -11.77
C PHE A 100 10.69 20.22 -11.97
N ASP A 101 11.30 20.89 -10.99
CA ASP A 101 12.74 21.04 -10.81
C ASP A 101 13.36 19.71 -10.33
N ILE A 102 13.37 18.73 -11.23
CA ILE A 102 13.88 17.38 -11.00
C ILE A 102 14.69 16.90 -12.19
N GLU A 103 15.82 16.25 -11.91
CA GLU A 103 16.63 15.59 -12.92
C GLU A 103 16.01 14.21 -13.25
N ILE A 104 15.54 14.03 -14.48
CA ILE A 104 14.95 12.76 -14.93
C ILE A 104 15.75 12.18 -16.08
N LEU A 105 16.28 10.99 -15.85
CA LEU A 105 16.92 10.19 -16.88
C LEU A 105 15.95 9.07 -17.32
N ILE A 106 15.64 8.99 -18.61
CA ILE A 106 14.86 7.88 -19.18
C ILE A 106 15.81 6.92 -19.89
N ASN A 107 15.80 5.66 -19.49
CA ASN A 107 16.61 4.62 -20.12
C ASN A 107 15.75 3.50 -20.72
N ALA A 108 16.17 3.04 -21.90
CA ALA A 108 15.74 1.77 -22.44
C ALA A 108 16.41 0.64 -21.63
N CYS A 109 15.60 -0.21 -21.00
CA CYS A 109 16.07 -1.36 -20.23
C CYS A 109 14.90 -2.35 -20.09
N ASP A 110 15.06 -3.56 -20.61
CA ASP A 110 14.20 -4.68 -20.27
C ASP A 110 14.69 -5.34 -18.99
N VAL A 111 14.01 -5.06 -17.88
CA VAL A 111 14.37 -5.60 -16.56
C VAL A 111 14.29 -7.12 -16.49
N ALA A 112 13.55 -7.77 -17.40
CA ALA A 112 13.53 -9.23 -17.51
C ALA A 112 14.88 -9.81 -17.97
N GLN A 113 15.76 -9.00 -18.57
CA GLN A 113 17.09 -9.40 -19.05
C GLN A 113 18.16 -8.95 -18.04
N SER A 114 18.78 -9.91 -17.34
CA SER A 114 19.79 -9.59 -16.31
C SER A 114 20.95 -8.75 -16.85
N GLY A 115 21.45 -9.07 -18.05
CA GLY A 115 22.55 -8.35 -18.68
C GLY A 115 22.25 -6.88 -18.99
N GLU A 116 21.00 -6.53 -19.31
CA GLU A 116 20.60 -5.13 -19.50
C GLU A 116 20.57 -4.36 -18.18
N VAL A 117 20.12 -5.01 -17.10
CA VAL A 117 20.11 -4.41 -15.74
C VAL A 117 21.53 -4.21 -15.24
N GLU A 118 22.41 -5.20 -15.41
CA GLU A 118 23.83 -5.10 -15.05
C GLU A 118 24.52 -3.96 -15.81
N GLY A 119 24.30 -3.85 -17.12
CA GLY A 119 24.84 -2.77 -17.96
C GLY A 119 24.33 -1.38 -17.55
N LEU A 120 23.05 -1.26 -17.21
CA LEU A 120 22.47 -0.03 -16.67
C LEU A 120 23.16 0.38 -15.37
N VAL A 121 23.28 -0.53 -14.40
CA VAL A 121 23.88 -0.25 -13.09
C VAL A 121 25.36 0.11 -13.23
N ALA A 122 26.09 -0.57 -14.12
CA ALA A 122 27.47 -0.20 -14.45
C ALA A 122 27.58 1.23 -15.02
N THR A 123 26.64 1.60 -15.89
CA THR A 123 26.58 2.96 -16.46
C THR A 123 26.32 4.00 -15.38
N LEU A 124 25.35 3.76 -14.49
CA LEU A 124 25.02 4.66 -13.37
C LEU A 124 26.21 4.84 -12.41
N LYS A 125 27.03 3.80 -12.19
CA LYS A 125 28.26 3.92 -11.38
C LYS A 125 29.34 4.77 -12.05
N SER A 126 29.47 4.66 -13.36
CA SER A 126 30.54 5.31 -14.14
C SER A 126 30.22 6.75 -14.54
N SER A 127 28.93 7.12 -14.53
CA SER A 127 28.49 8.45 -14.90
C SER A 127 28.94 9.48 -13.87
N VAL A 128 29.79 10.41 -14.31
CA VAL A 128 30.19 11.60 -13.53
C VAL A 128 28.98 12.53 -13.27
N GLU A 129 27.89 12.36 -14.04
CA GLU A 129 26.67 13.18 -13.94
C GLU A 129 25.79 12.77 -12.74
N THR A 130 25.78 11.50 -12.33
CA THR A 130 25.05 11.05 -11.14
C THR A 130 25.95 11.10 -9.90
N THR A 131 26.18 12.29 -9.36
CA THR A 131 26.89 12.47 -8.07
C THR A 131 26.12 11.92 -6.86
N ARG A 132 24.88 11.46 -7.06
CA ARG A 132 23.94 11.03 -6.02
C ARG A 132 23.88 9.51 -5.93
N THR A 133 23.90 8.99 -4.70
CA THR A 133 23.72 7.56 -4.42
C THR A 133 22.28 7.15 -4.74
N VAL A 134 22.08 5.96 -5.31
CA VAL A 134 20.73 5.39 -5.45
C VAL A 134 20.19 5.09 -4.04
N ARG A 135 19.02 5.65 -3.73
CA ARG A 135 18.40 5.58 -2.38
C ARG A 135 17.11 4.78 -2.33
N GLY A 136 16.54 4.42 -3.47
CA GLY A 136 15.38 3.53 -3.49
C GLY A 136 15.04 3.09 -4.89
N PHE A 137 14.34 1.98 -4.99
CA PHE A 137 13.77 1.55 -6.27
C PHE A 137 12.30 1.17 -6.13
N ILE A 138 11.55 1.46 -7.19
CA ILE A 138 10.14 1.14 -7.32
C ILE A 138 9.96 0.27 -8.55
N HIS A 139 9.37 -0.90 -8.34
CA HIS A 139 9.14 -1.87 -9.40
C HIS A 139 7.67 -1.86 -9.83
N LEU A 140 7.39 -1.22 -10.97
CA LEU A 140 6.05 -1.13 -11.59
C LEU A 140 5.97 -1.84 -12.94
N ALA A 141 7.06 -2.47 -13.40
CA ALA A 141 7.06 -3.16 -14.68
C ALA A 141 6.04 -4.30 -14.67
N ALA A 142 5.18 -4.31 -15.68
CA ALA A 142 4.13 -5.30 -15.82
C ALA A 142 3.76 -5.47 -17.30
N VAL A 143 3.27 -6.65 -17.64
CA VAL A 143 2.63 -6.96 -18.91
C VAL A 143 1.35 -7.71 -18.58
N LEU A 144 0.20 -7.19 -19.01
CA LEU A 144 -1.03 -7.98 -19.04
C LEU A 144 -1.03 -8.84 -20.28
N ASP A 145 -1.42 -10.08 -20.08
CA ASP A 145 -1.44 -11.12 -21.09
C ASP A 145 -2.47 -12.16 -20.65
N ASP A 146 -3.70 -11.66 -20.58
CA ASP A 146 -4.82 -12.35 -19.96
C ASP A 146 -5.23 -13.56 -20.82
N ALA A 147 -5.35 -14.71 -20.17
CA ALA A 147 -5.85 -15.94 -20.75
C ALA A 147 -6.55 -16.78 -19.67
N THR A 148 -7.78 -17.22 -19.97
CA THR A 148 -8.50 -18.20 -19.13
C THR A 148 -7.71 -19.50 -19.04
N LEU A 149 -7.91 -20.28 -17.97
CA LEU A 149 -7.15 -21.51 -17.71
C LEU A 149 -6.95 -22.43 -18.92
N PRO A 150 -7.95 -22.71 -19.79
CA PRO A 150 -7.76 -23.59 -20.95
C PRO A 150 -6.70 -23.07 -21.93
N ASN A 151 -6.67 -21.74 -22.11
CA ASN A 151 -5.84 -21.03 -23.08
C ASN A 151 -4.52 -20.54 -22.49
N LEU A 152 -4.38 -20.53 -21.16
CA LEU A 152 -3.16 -20.14 -20.49
C LEU A 152 -2.01 -21.09 -20.87
N THR A 153 -0.85 -20.57 -21.26
CA THR A 153 0.32 -21.38 -21.66
C THR A 153 1.57 -20.97 -20.90
N LEU A 154 2.65 -21.76 -20.99
CA LEU A 154 3.95 -21.41 -20.42
C LEU A 154 4.44 -20.04 -20.89
N ALA A 155 4.25 -19.70 -22.17
CA ALA A 155 4.65 -18.39 -22.69
C ALA A 155 3.91 -17.22 -22.01
N HIS A 156 2.65 -17.42 -21.58
CA HIS A 156 1.91 -16.41 -20.81
C HIS A 156 2.46 -16.26 -19.39
N LEU A 157 2.87 -17.39 -18.78
CA LEU A 157 3.54 -17.40 -17.48
C LEU A 157 4.89 -16.68 -17.56
N GLU A 158 5.74 -17.06 -18.51
CA GLU A 158 7.07 -16.47 -18.78
C GLU A 158 7.01 -14.95 -18.94
N ARG A 159 6.06 -14.43 -19.74
CA ARG A 159 5.94 -12.99 -19.97
C ARG A 159 5.60 -12.22 -18.69
N SER A 160 4.65 -12.73 -17.89
CA SER A 160 4.27 -12.10 -16.61
C SER A 160 5.39 -12.22 -15.57
N TYR A 161 5.99 -13.40 -15.44
CA TYR A 161 7.08 -13.66 -14.50
C TYR A 161 8.33 -12.86 -14.83
N GLY A 162 8.69 -12.76 -16.11
CA GLY A 162 9.87 -12.02 -16.55
C GLY A 162 9.77 -10.53 -16.19
N ALA A 163 8.63 -9.91 -16.52
CA ALA A 163 8.43 -8.49 -16.25
C ALA A 163 8.36 -8.17 -14.74
N LYS A 164 7.73 -9.03 -13.93
CA LYS A 164 7.48 -8.80 -12.50
C LYS A 164 8.55 -9.40 -11.60
N VAL A 165 8.68 -10.73 -11.63
CA VAL A 165 9.48 -11.48 -10.66
C VAL A 165 10.95 -11.35 -10.99
N TRP A 166 11.36 -11.74 -12.21
CA TRP A 166 12.76 -11.65 -12.61
C TRP A 166 13.24 -10.19 -12.68
N GLY A 167 12.40 -9.29 -13.20
CA GLY A 167 12.65 -7.85 -13.19
C GLY A 167 12.99 -7.29 -11.82
N ALA A 168 12.16 -7.57 -10.81
CA ALA A 168 12.42 -7.12 -9.43
C ALA A 168 13.70 -7.74 -8.87
N ARG A 169 13.94 -9.03 -9.12
CA ARG A 169 15.13 -9.76 -8.63
C ARG A 169 16.43 -9.28 -9.24
N HIS A 170 16.46 -9.03 -10.55
CA HIS A 170 17.66 -8.52 -11.23
C HIS A 170 18.04 -7.15 -10.68
N LEU A 171 17.05 -6.25 -10.53
CA LEU A 171 17.25 -4.93 -9.94
C LEU A 171 17.75 -5.04 -8.49
N HIS A 172 17.07 -5.83 -7.66
CA HIS A 172 17.46 -6.05 -6.27
C HIS A 172 18.89 -6.61 -6.15
N SER A 173 19.22 -7.67 -6.89
CA SER A 173 20.56 -8.30 -6.84
C SER A 173 21.69 -7.35 -7.21
N CYS A 174 21.43 -6.41 -8.12
CA CYS A 174 22.40 -5.40 -8.51
C CYS A 174 22.46 -4.23 -7.52
N LEU A 175 21.31 -3.76 -7.01
CA LEU A 175 21.22 -2.54 -6.20
C LEU A 175 21.45 -2.80 -4.70
N ALA A 176 21.11 -3.96 -4.17
CA ALA A 176 21.23 -4.27 -2.74
C ALA A 176 22.68 -4.36 -2.25
N GLN A 177 23.67 -4.27 -3.15
CA GLN A 177 25.08 -4.27 -2.78
C GLN A 177 25.46 -2.88 -2.23
N PRO A 178 26.05 -2.77 -1.01
CA PRO A 178 26.39 -1.48 -0.40
C PRO A 178 27.39 -0.63 -1.21
N SER A 179 28.16 -1.27 -2.11
CA SER A 179 29.08 -0.60 -3.04
C SER A 179 28.37 -0.01 -4.28
N VAL A 180 27.08 -0.30 -4.47
CA VAL A 180 26.25 0.17 -5.58
C VAL A 180 25.27 1.24 -5.09
N ALA A 181 24.49 0.92 -4.06
CA ALA A 181 23.43 1.77 -3.56
C ALA A 181 23.32 1.66 -2.04
N ILE A 182 22.62 2.62 -1.43
CA ILE A 182 22.20 2.55 -0.03
C ILE A 182 20.69 2.73 -0.06
N LEU A 183 19.96 1.61 -0.12
CA LEU A 183 18.52 1.63 -0.30
C LEU A 183 17.82 1.95 1.04
N ASP A 184 17.15 3.10 1.07
CA ASP A 184 16.25 3.51 2.15
C ASP A 184 14.90 2.76 2.07
N PHE A 185 14.50 2.35 0.85
CA PHE A 185 13.31 1.52 0.61
C PHE A 185 13.32 0.82 -0.75
N THR A 186 12.53 -0.24 -0.83
CA THR A 186 12.16 -0.97 -2.03
C THR A 186 10.64 -1.11 -2.09
N VAL A 187 10.01 -0.66 -3.17
CA VAL A 187 8.55 -0.78 -3.35
C VAL A 187 8.23 -1.64 -4.56
N LEU A 188 7.37 -2.65 -4.36
CA LEU A 188 6.90 -3.56 -5.39
C LEU A 188 5.42 -3.31 -5.66
N PHE A 189 5.07 -2.99 -6.92
CA PHE A 189 3.68 -2.82 -7.32
C PHE A 189 3.12 -4.19 -7.71
N SER A 190 2.49 -4.83 -6.73
CA SER A 190 1.71 -6.05 -6.88
C SER A 190 0.26 -5.74 -7.27
N SER A 191 -0.65 -6.70 -7.13
CA SER A 191 -2.07 -6.54 -7.43
C SER A 191 -2.93 -7.31 -6.46
N ILE A 192 -4.14 -6.78 -6.22
CA ILE A 192 -5.20 -7.50 -5.48
C ILE A 192 -5.53 -8.86 -6.11
N SER A 193 -5.19 -9.09 -7.39
CA SER A 193 -5.34 -10.39 -8.04
C SER A 193 -4.48 -11.49 -7.40
N ALA A 194 -3.34 -11.14 -6.78
CA ALA A 194 -2.54 -12.10 -6.01
C ALA A 194 -3.29 -12.58 -4.77
N LEU A 195 -4.11 -11.71 -4.17
CA LEU A 195 -4.86 -11.99 -2.94
C LEU A 195 -6.16 -12.74 -3.21
N LEU A 196 -6.93 -12.31 -4.20
CA LEU A 196 -8.29 -12.81 -4.44
C LEU A 196 -8.38 -13.84 -5.56
N GLY A 197 -7.35 -13.91 -6.42
CA GLY A 197 -7.47 -14.50 -7.75
C GLY A 197 -8.24 -13.57 -8.69
N SER A 198 -8.01 -13.71 -9.99
CA SER A 198 -8.77 -12.96 -11.00
C SER A 198 -8.94 -13.82 -12.25
N PRO A 199 -10.17 -14.11 -12.69
CA PRO A 199 -10.41 -14.89 -13.91
C PRO A 199 -9.64 -14.32 -15.10
N GLY A 200 -9.06 -15.19 -15.90
CA GLY A 200 -8.22 -14.85 -17.04
C GLY A 200 -6.82 -14.37 -16.67
N GLN A 201 -6.47 -14.26 -15.38
CA GLN A 201 -5.21 -13.65 -14.95
C GLN A 201 -4.35 -14.59 -14.09
N GLY A 202 -4.40 -15.90 -14.36
CA GLY A 202 -3.66 -16.91 -13.60
C GLY A 202 -2.14 -16.67 -13.59
N ASN A 203 -1.57 -16.27 -14.73
CA ASN A 203 -0.17 -15.84 -14.86
C ASN A 203 0.15 -14.57 -14.06
N TYR A 204 -0.70 -13.56 -14.16
CA TYR A 204 -0.49 -12.28 -13.48
C TYR A 204 -0.64 -12.44 -11.96
N SER A 205 -1.65 -13.16 -11.47
CA SER A 205 -1.81 -13.50 -10.06
C SER A 205 -0.64 -14.31 -9.52
N ALA A 206 -0.13 -15.28 -10.28
CA ALA A 206 1.07 -16.03 -9.91
C ALA A 206 2.30 -15.11 -9.76
N ALA A 207 2.57 -14.28 -10.75
CA ALA A 207 3.72 -13.36 -10.72
C ALA A 207 3.64 -12.35 -9.58
N ASN A 208 2.45 -11.83 -9.27
CA ASN A 208 2.24 -10.89 -8.16
C ASN A 208 2.36 -11.58 -6.78
N ALA A 209 1.85 -12.81 -6.62
CA ALA A 209 2.03 -13.57 -5.38
C ALA A 209 3.52 -13.87 -5.12
N ALA A 210 4.30 -14.13 -6.17
CA ALA A 210 5.75 -14.26 -6.07
C ALA A 210 6.44 -12.96 -5.67
N LEU A 211 5.98 -11.84 -6.23
CA LEU A 211 6.47 -10.51 -5.86
C LEU A 211 6.19 -10.17 -4.38
N ASP A 212 5.01 -10.53 -3.87
CA ASP A 212 4.65 -10.36 -2.47
C ASP A 212 5.55 -11.18 -1.53
N ALA A 213 5.89 -12.42 -1.93
CA ALA A 213 6.82 -13.25 -1.19
C ALA A 213 8.24 -12.69 -1.18
N HIS A 214 8.70 -12.09 -2.29
CA HIS A 214 9.99 -11.40 -2.33
C HIS A 214 10.06 -10.24 -1.33
N ALA A 215 9.00 -9.43 -1.20
CA ALA A 215 8.98 -8.36 -0.20
C ALA A 215 9.10 -8.89 1.24
N ARG A 216 8.45 -10.02 1.56
CA ARG A 216 8.61 -10.72 2.85
C ARG A 216 10.05 -11.20 3.05
N CYS A 217 10.63 -11.88 2.07
CA CYS A 217 12.00 -12.38 2.16
C CYS A 217 13.03 -11.24 2.34
N TRP A 218 12.95 -10.17 1.55
CA TRP A 218 13.88 -9.05 1.67
C TRP A 218 13.73 -8.32 3.01
N LYS A 219 12.50 -8.21 3.52
CA LYS A 219 12.28 -7.70 4.89
C LYS A 219 12.90 -8.59 5.95
N ALA A 220 12.78 -9.91 5.82
CA ALA A 220 13.43 -10.85 6.74
C ALA A 220 14.97 -10.77 6.70
N LEU A 221 15.55 -10.30 5.59
CA LEU A 221 16.98 -9.98 5.47
C LEU A 221 17.37 -8.61 6.08
N GLY A 222 16.42 -7.90 6.70
CA GLY A 222 16.63 -6.60 7.33
C GLY A 222 16.48 -5.41 6.39
N GLU A 223 16.03 -5.63 5.15
CA GLU A 223 15.80 -4.54 4.19
C GLU A 223 14.41 -3.92 4.37
N HIS A 224 14.27 -2.65 3.98
CA HIS A 224 12.96 -2.01 3.94
C HIS A 224 12.25 -2.29 2.60
N ALA A 225 11.61 -3.46 2.50
CA ALA A 225 10.89 -3.89 1.30
C ALA A 225 9.37 -3.98 1.55
N VAL A 226 8.60 -3.38 0.64
CA VAL A 226 7.14 -3.31 0.71
C VAL A 226 6.53 -3.69 -0.63
N SER A 227 5.61 -4.65 -0.64
CA SER A 227 4.73 -4.96 -1.77
C SER A 227 3.33 -4.44 -1.50
N VAL A 228 2.78 -3.70 -2.47
CA VAL A 228 1.42 -3.19 -2.39
C VAL A 228 0.55 -3.91 -3.41
N GLN A 229 -0.43 -4.67 -2.94
CA GLN A 229 -1.44 -5.35 -3.74
C GLN A 229 -2.52 -4.33 -4.15
N TRP A 230 -2.27 -3.62 -5.24
CA TRP A 230 -3.17 -2.57 -5.71
C TRP A 230 -4.48 -3.12 -6.27
N GLY A 231 -5.59 -2.51 -5.83
CA GLY A 231 -6.89 -2.56 -6.51
C GLY A 231 -6.92 -1.70 -7.78
N PRO A 232 -8.09 -1.60 -8.44
CA PRO A 232 -8.20 -0.86 -9.70
C PRO A 232 -8.01 0.65 -9.49
N TRP A 233 -7.16 1.28 -10.28
CA TRP A 233 -6.95 2.73 -10.26
C TRP A 233 -7.95 3.43 -11.19
N ARG A 234 -8.42 4.62 -10.79
CA ARG A 234 -9.47 5.36 -11.50
C ARG A 234 -8.93 6.17 -12.68
N GLU A 235 -7.80 6.85 -12.51
CA GLU A 235 -7.26 7.80 -13.49
C GLU A 235 -6.05 7.29 -14.28
N ALA A 236 -5.48 6.14 -13.89
CA ALA A 236 -4.25 5.61 -14.46
C ALA A 236 -4.17 4.08 -14.35
N GLY A 237 -3.29 3.46 -15.14
CA GLY A 237 -2.94 2.05 -15.03
C GLY A 237 -3.82 1.09 -15.83
N MET A 238 -3.44 -0.19 -15.79
CA MET A 238 -3.89 -1.19 -16.76
C MET A 238 -5.41 -1.49 -16.69
N ALA A 239 -6.05 -1.32 -15.53
CA ALA A 239 -7.50 -1.51 -15.38
C ALA A 239 -8.35 -0.49 -16.16
N THR A 240 -7.82 0.74 -16.35
CA THR A 240 -8.47 1.76 -17.18
C THR A 240 -8.34 1.46 -18.67
N GLU A 241 -7.19 0.87 -19.08
CA GLU A 241 -6.89 0.54 -20.47
C GLU A 241 -7.72 -0.66 -20.97
N THR A 242 -8.08 -1.60 -20.09
CA THR A 242 -8.88 -2.79 -20.42
C THR A 242 -10.39 -2.62 -20.18
N GLY A 243 -10.84 -1.48 -19.64
CA GLY A 243 -12.26 -1.25 -19.30
C GLY A 243 -12.78 -2.07 -18.10
N ALA A 244 -11.91 -2.82 -17.40
CA ALA A 244 -12.28 -3.70 -16.30
C ALA A 244 -12.87 -2.98 -15.07
N THR A 245 -12.67 -1.66 -14.96
CA THR A 245 -13.10 -0.85 -13.82
C THR A 245 -14.62 -0.91 -13.57
N ALA A 246 -15.44 -0.91 -14.63
CA ALA A 246 -16.90 -0.97 -14.48
C ALA A 246 -17.35 -2.31 -13.90
N ARG A 247 -16.78 -3.41 -14.42
CA ARG A 247 -17.05 -4.79 -13.98
C ARG A 247 -16.62 -5.03 -12.53
N LEU A 248 -15.42 -4.58 -12.16
CA LEU A 248 -14.92 -4.71 -10.78
C LEU A 248 -15.76 -3.90 -9.79
N LYS A 249 -16.18 -2.69 -10.19
CA LYS A 249 -17.10 -1.86 -9.39
C LYS A 249 -18.46 -2.53 -9.19
N ALA A 250 -18.98 -3.22 -10.20
CA ALA A 250 -20.21 -4.01 -10.08
C ALA A 250 -20.06 -5.20 -9.10
N LYS A 251 -18.83 -5.73 -8.94
CA LYS A 251 -18.49 -6.74 -7.91
C LYS A 251 -18.21 -6.15 -6.53
N GLY A 252 -18.35 -4.84 -6.32
CA GLY A 252 -18.07 -4.20 -5.05
C GLY A 252 -16.60 -3.87 -4.79
N LEU A 253 -15.73 -3.95 -5.80
CA LEU A 253 -14.35 -3.44 -5.73
C LEU A 253 -14.31 -2.00 -6.22
N GLY A 254 -14.08 -1.06 -5.29
CA GLY A 254 -13.97 0.36 -5.58
C GLY A 254 -12.66 0.72 -6.28
N SER A 255 -12.64 1.89 -6.92
CA SER A 255 -11.46 2.41 -7.63
C SER A 255 -10.65 3.35 -6.76
N ILE A 256 -9.33 3.30 -6.87
CA ILE A 256 -8.37 4.14 -6.16
C ILE A 256 -8.11 5.40 -6.97
N GLY A 257 -8.31 6.57 -6.36
CA GLY A 257 -7.89 7.85 -6.93
C GLY A 257 -6.42 8.14 -6.61
N ASN A 258 -5.75 8.99 -7.40
CA ASN A 258 -4.33 9.32 -7.18
C ASN A 258 -3.99 9.77 -5.75
N GLU A 259 -4.80 10.63 -5.12
CA GLU A 259 -4.57 11.10 -3.74
C GLU A 259 -4.68 9.97 -2.72
N VAL A 260 -5.66 9.09 -2.87
CA VAL A 260 -5.85 7.92 -2.00
C VAL A 260 -4.72 6.92 -2.20
N GLY A 261 -4.29 6.71 -3.45
CA GLY A 261 -3.14 5.87 -3.79
C GLY A 261 -1.84 6.40 -3.20
N MET A 262 -1.64 7.72 -3.20
CA MET A 262 -0.50 8.38 -2.55
C MET A 262 -0.49 8.10 -1.05
N ALA A 263 -1.62 8.34 -0.37
CA ALA A 263 -1.73 8.11 1.07
C ALA A 263 -1.57 6.63 1.41
N ALA A 264 -2.13 5.72 0.61
CA ALA A 264 -1.95 4.29 0.77
C ALA A 264 -0.46 3.91 0.66
N LEU A 265 0.25 4.38 -0.36
CA LEU A 265 1.68 4.09 -0.54
C LEU A 265 2.52 4.61 0.64
N GLN A 266 2.25 5.83 1.10
CA GLN A 266 2.93 6.40 2.27
C GLN A 266 2.68 5.57 3.54
N ALA A 267 1.44 5.14 3.77
CA ALA A 267 1.12 4.26 4.89
C ALA A 267 1.82 2.90 4.79
N CYS A 268 1.88 2.32 3.59
CA CYS A 268 2.57 1.05 3.38
C CYS A 268 4.07 1.14 3.69
N LEU A 269 4.73 2.26 3.34
CA LEU A 269 6.14 2.53 3.68
C LEU A 269 6.39 2.75 5.17
N CYS A 270 5.37 3.12 5.95
CA CYS A 270 5.48 3.28 7.39
C CYS A 270 4.98 2.05 8.17
N ALA A 271 4.42 1.06 7.48
CA ALA A 271 3.76 -0.07 8.12
C ALA A 271 4.77 -1.12 8.61
N PRO A 272 4.45 -1.84 9.70
CA PRO A 272 5.25 -2.95 10.17
C PRO A 272 5.16 -4.18 9.27
N ASN A 273 4.19 -4.25 8.34
CA ASN A 273 4.01 -5.39 7.42
C ASN A 273 4.64 -5.10 6.05
N SER A 274 5.21 -6.12 5.39
CA SER A 274 5.80 -5.97 4.05
C SER A 274 4.80 -6.16 2.91
N VAL A 275 3.61 -6.71 3.16
CA VAL A 275 2.60 -6.95 2.13
C VAL A 275 1.27 -6.37 2.60
N LEU A 276 0.74 -5.42 1.84
CA LEU A 276 -0.52 -4.74 2.15
C LEU A 276 -1.37 -4.66 0.89
N ALA A 277 -2.67 -4.86 1.04
CA ALA A 277 -3.63 -4.62 -0.02
C ALA A 277 -4.19 -3.21 0.11
N ALA A 278 -4.15 -2.46 -0.99
CA ALA A 278 -4.79 -1.16 -1.10
C ALA A 278 -5.94 -1.29 -2.08
N CYS A 279 -7.15 -1.46 -1.57
CA CYS A 279 -8.36 -1.61 -2.38
C CYS A 279 -9.61 -1.21 -1.58
N PRO A 280 -10.39 -0.23 -2.04
CA PRO A 280 -11.66 0.09 -1.42
C PRO A 280 -12.67 -1.06 -1.66
N PHE A 281 -13.28 -1.60 -0.60
CA PHE A 281 -14.32 -2.61 -0.72
C PHE A 281 -15.69 -2.05 -0.36
N ARG A 282 -16.71 -2.45 -1.14
CA ARG A 282 -18.12 -2.41 -0.73
C ARG A 282 -18.50 -3.81 -0.25
N TRP A 283 -18.19 -4.13 1.00
CA TRP A 283 -18.31 -5.49 1.55
C TRP A 283 -19.68 -6.12 1.33
N GLN A 284 -20.77 -5.36 1.53
CA GLN A 284 -22.14 -5.85 1.28
C GLN A 284 -22.37 -6.28 -0.17
N GLN A 285 -21.78 -5.58 -1.13
CA GLN A 285 -21.89 -5.91 -2.56
C GLN A 285 -20.94 -7.04 -2.94
N TYR A 286 -19.71 -7.01 -2.42
CA TYR A 286 -18.68 -8.00 -2.71
C TYR A 286 -19.03 -9.39 -2.17
N LEU A 287 -19.58 -9.49 -0.95
CA LEU A 287 -19.87 -10.78 -0.34
C LEU A 287 -21.10 -11.49 -0.94
N LYS A 288 -22.01 -10.77 -1.62
CA LYS A 288 -23.18 -11.36 -2.30
C LYS A 288 -22.82 -12.41 -3.34
N GLN A 289 -21.62 -12.32 -3.93
CA GLN A 289 -21.18 -13.29 -4.95
C GLN A 289 -20.96 -14.70 -4.39
N PHE A 290 -20.91 -14.87 -3.06
CA PHE A 290 -20.75 -16.17 -2.41
C PHE A 290 -22.07 -16.80 -1.94
N GLY A 291 -23.22 -16.16 -2.22
CA GLY A 291 -24.53 -16.69 -1.83
C GLY A 291 -24.75 -16.65 -0.31
N LYS A 292 -25.18 -17.77 0.29
CA LYS A 292 -25.62 -17.84 1.70
C LYS A 292 -24.48 -17.82 2.72
N ALA A 293 -23.26 -18.20 2.34
CA ALA A 293 -22.12 -18.25 3.25
C ALA A 293 -20.84 -17.76 2.57
N ALA A 294 -20.24 -16.70 3.10
CA ALA A 294 -18.95 -16.21 2.63
C ALA A 294 -17.80 -17.14 3.09
N PRO A 295 -16.73 -17.30 2.30
CA PRO A 295 -15.56 -18.07 2.71
C PRO A 295 -14.96 -17.59 4.05
N PRO A 296 -14.42 -18.49 4.90
CA PRO A 296 -13.83 -18.14 6.20
C PRO A 296 -12.76 -17.05 6.15
N PHE A 297 -12.06 -16.94 5.02
CA PHE A 297 -11.12 -15.86 4.71
C PHE A 297 -11.70 -14.45 4.94
N TYR A 298 -13.00 -14.25 4.69
CA TYR A 298 -13.71 -12.98 4.86
C TYR A 298 -14.53 -12.90 6.16
N SER A 299 -14.36 -13.83 7.09
CA SER A 299 -15.16 -13.93 8.32
C SER A 299 -15.25 -12.61 9.09
N ARG A 300 -14.18 -11.80 9.10
CA ARG A 300 -14.11 -10.49 9.77
C ARG A 300 -15.00 -9.40 9.15
N PHE A 301 -15.48 -9.60 7.92
CA PHE A 301 -16.36 -8.68 7.21
C PHE A 301 -17.80 -9.21 7.05
N SER A 302 -18.06 -10.45 7.49
CA SER A 302 -19.34 -11.12 7.33
C SER A 302 -20.49 -10.39 8.05
N HIS A 303 -20.25 -9.80 9.22
CA HIS A 303 -21.23 -9.03 9.99
C HIS A 303 -21.74 -7.76 9.27
N VAL A 304 -20.97 -7.22 8.33
CA VAL A 304 -21.35 -6.03 7.54
C VAL A 304 -22.40 -6.40 6.48
N ALA A 305 -22.47 -7.67 6.08
CA ALA A 305 -23.47 -8.17 5.12
C ALA A 305 -24.87 -8.35 5.73
N THR A 306 -24.98 -8.51 7.06
CA THR A 306 -26.24 -8.77 7.77
C THR A 306 -27.04 -7.52 8.16
N SER A 307 -26.51 -6.31 7.99
CA SER A 307 -27.24 -5.06 8.21
C SER A 307 -27.99 -4.63 6.94
N ALA A 308 -29.11 -5.31 6.65
CA ALA A 308 -30.05 -4.90 5.60
C ALA A 308 -31.23 -4.09 6.17
N ASP A 309 -31.62 -3.08 5.40
CA ASP A 309 -32.78 -2.19 5.54
C ASP A 309 -34.11 -2.97 5.78
N PRO A 310 -35.06 -2.51 6.62
CA PRO A 310 -36.30 -3.24 6.95
C PRO A 310 -37.33 -3.41 5.82
N MET A 311 -36.97 -3.21 4.55
CA MET A 311 -37.92 -3.17 3.43
C MET A 311 -37.48 -3.99 2.20
N THR A 312 -36.87 -5.13 2.41
CA THR A 312 -36.96 -6.24 1.45
C THR A 312 -37.73 -7.36 2.12
N LYS A 313 -39.02 -7.49 1.77
CA LYS A 313 -39.77 -8.72 2.02
C LYS A 313 -38.92 -9.88 1.50
N GLU A 314 -38.37 -10.66 2.43
CA GLU A 314 -37.94 -12.02 2.15
C GLU A 314 -39.14 -12.72 1.50
N LEU A 315 -38.98 -13.09 0.22
CA LEU A 315 -39.75 -14.20 -0.32
C LEU A 315 -39.27 -15.42 0.45
N GLY A 316 -40.02 -15.76 1.49
CA GLY A 316 -39.81 -16.95 2.28
C GLY A 316 -39.69 -18.16 1.38
N VAL A 317 -38.78 -19.05 1.78
CA VAL A 317 -38.59 -20.37 1.21
C VAL A 317 -39.94 -21.09 1.22
N ALA A 318 -40.56 -21.16 0.05
CA ALA A 318 -41.59 -22.12 -0.29
C ALA A 318 -41.10 -22.81 -1.55
N ASP A 319 -41.11 -24.15 -1.55
CA ASP A 319 -41.08 -24.97 -2.76
C ASP A 319 -41.96 -24.31 -3.83
N THR A 320 -41.32 -23.60 -4.75
CA THR A 320 -41.98 -22.98 -5.88
C THR A 320 -41.09 -23.22 -7.07
N ASP A 321 -41.61 -24.05 -7.98
CA ASP A 321 -41.12 -24.19 -9.34
C ASP A 321 -40.89 -22.79 -9.92
N ILE A 322 -39.62 -22.38 -10.06
CA ILE A 322 -39.27 -21.16 -10.77
C ILE A 322 -39.76 -21.36 -12.21
N SER A 323 -40.70 -20.53 -12.67
CA SER A 323 -41.22 -20.68 -14.04
C SER A 323 -40.11 -20.42 -15.06
N ALA A 324 -40.18 -21.07 -16.22
CA ALA A 324 -39.20 -20.88 -17.29
C ALA A 324 -38.99 -19.39 -17.65
N ASP A 325 -40.07 -18.58 -17.57
CA ASP A 325 -40.05 -17.13 -17.80
C ASP A 325 -39.22 -16.36 -16.76
N GLN A 326 -39.22 -16.81 -15.50
CA GLN A 326 -38.42 -16.21 -14.42
C GLN A 326 -36.93 -16.57 -14.57
N VAL A 327 -36.62 -17.80 -14.97
CA VAL A 327 -35.24 -18.22 -15.27
C VAL A 327 -34.70 -17.44 -16.46
N GLU A 328 -35.48 -17.32 -17.55
CA GLU A 328 -35.08 -16.56 -18.74
C GLU A 328 -34.85 -15.07 -18.43
N SER A 329 -35.74 -14.45 -17.66
CA SER A 329 -35.58 -13.06 -17.22
C SER A 329 -34.30 -12.84 -16.40
N LEU A 330 -33.98 -13.78 -15.51
CA LEU A 330 -32.75 -13.75 -14.72
C LEU A 330 -31.51 -13.92 -15.61
N VAL A 331 -31.53 -14.85 -16.57
CA VAL A 331 -30.44 -15.07 -17.52
C VAL A 331 -30.17 -13.81 -18.34
N VAL A 332 -31.21 -13.16 -18.86
CA VAL A 332 -31.09 -11.89 -19.60
C VAL A 332 -30.51 -10.78 -18.72
N GLN A 333 -30.99 -10.67 -17.48
CA GLN A 333 -30.48 -9.65 -16.56
C GLN A 333 -28.99 -9.85 -16.30
N ILE A 334 -28.57 -11.05 -15.93
CA ILE A 334 -27.17 -11.34 -15.63
C ILE A 334 -26.30 -11.17 -16.89
N ALA A 335 -26.77 -11.60 -18.07
CA ALA A 335 -26.05 -11.44 -19.32
C ALA A 335 -25.87 -9.95 -19.67
N SER A 336 -26.91 -9.14 -19.47
CA SER A 336 -26.87 -7.70 -19.73
C SER A 336 -25.90 -6.98 -18.78
N GLU A 337 -25.90 -7.38 -17.50
CA GLU A 337 -24.96 -6.83 -16.49
C GLU A 337 -23.50 -7.21 -16.80
N VAL A 338 -23.25 -8.44 -17.24
CA VAL A 338 -21.89 -8.94 -17.54
C VAL A 338 -21.33 -8.32 -18.82
N THR A 339 -22.15 -8.19 -19.86
CA THR A 339 -21.73 -7.57 -21.14
C THR A 339 -21.74 -6.04 -21.09
N GLY A 340 -22.45 -5.45 -20.13
CA GLY A 340 -22.65 -3.99 -20.07
C GLY A 340 -23.57 -3.45 -21.18
N THR A 341 -24.31 -4.33 -21.86
CA THR A 341 -25.26 -3.99 -22.93
C THR A 341 -26.65 -4.50 -22.58
N LEU A 342 -27.71 -3.80 -22.98
CA LEU A 342 -29.07 -4.26 -22.74
C LEU A 342 -29.41 -5.35 -23.76
N LEU A 343 -29.61 -6.59 -23.31
CA LEU A 343 -29.88 -7.73 -24.17
C LEU A 343 -31.35 -8.14 -24.15
N GLY A 344 -31.82 -8.61 -25.30
CA GLY A 344 -33.06 -9.34 -25.48
C GLY A 344 -32.86 -10.86 -25.35
N VAL A 345 -33.97 -11.58 -25.19
CA VAL A 345 -33.97 -13.04 -24.95
C VAL A 345 -33.37 -13.87 -26.09
N GLN A 346 -33.35 -13.34 -27.33
CA GLN A 346 -32.81 -14.01 -28.52
C GLN A 346 -31.46 -13.45 -29.00
N ASP A 347 -30.90 -12.47 -28.28
CA ASP A 347 -29.64 -11.87 -28.70
C ASP A 347 -28.49 -12.88 -28.60
N GLN A 348 -27.65 -12.89 -29.63
CA GLN A 348 -26.45 -13.73 -29.68
C GLN A 348 -25.44 -13.19 -28.68
N LEU A 349 -25.13 -13.99 -27.65
CA LEU A 349 -24.25 -13.55 -26.56
C LEU A 349 -22.85 -13.19 -27.06
N LEU A 350 -22.30 -13.98 -28.00
CA LEU A 350 -20.98 -13.71 -28.60
C LEU A 350 -20.96 -12.40 -29.39
N ASP A 351 -22.01 -12.12 -30.18
CA ASP A 351 -22.13 -10.88 -30.97
C ASP A 351 -22.34 -9.66 -30.07
N ALA A 352 -22.97 -9.86 -28.90
CA ALA A 352 -23.14 -8.87 -27.85
C ALA A 352 -21.86 -8.57 -27.04
N GLY A 353 -20.73 -9.19 -27.40
CA GLY A 353 -19.45 -8.97 -26.74
C GLY A 353 -19.18 -9.91 -25.56
N MET A 354 -19.90 -11.03 -25.44
CA MET A 354 -19.55 -12.08 -24.49
C MET A 354 -18.34 -12.87 -25.01
N ASP A 355 -17.17 -12.56 -24.47
CA ASP A 355 -15.92 -13.28 -24.70
C ASP A 355 -15.72 -14.46 -23.71
N SER A 356 -14.62 -15.21 -23.84
CA SER A 356 -14.33 -16.35 -22.96
C SER A 356 -14.23 -15.98 -21.47
N LEU A 357 -13.81 -14.74 -21.17
CA LEU A 357 -13.64 -14.28 -19.79
C LEU A 357 -14.97 -13.87 -19.14
N SER A 358 -15.80 -13.13 -19.87
CA SER A 358 -17.14 -12.75 -19.45
C SER A 358 -18.09 -13.95 -19.40
N ALA A 359 -17.90 -14.97 -20.24
CA ALA A 359 -18.64 -16.23 -20.16
C ALA A 359 -18.42 -16.99 -18.84
N VAL A 360 -17.17 -17.05 -18.35
CA VAL A 360 -16.82 -17.64 -17.04
C VAL A 360 -17.52 -16.91 -15.90
N GLU A 361 -17.53 -15.57 -15.95
CA GLU A 361 -18.22 -14.74 -14.97
C GLU A 361 -19.73 -14.93 -15.01
N PHE A 362 -20.31 -14.93 -16.20
CA PHE A 362 -21.73 -15.14 -16.42
C PHE A 362 -22.20 -16.47 -15.84
N ARG A 363 -21.48 -17.56 -16.15
CA ARG A 363 -21.71 -18.90 -15.60
C ARG A 363 -21.63 -18.90 -14.07
N ASN A 364 -20.58 -18.32 -13.48
CA ASN A 364 -20.43 -18.28 -12.02
C ASN A 364 -21.60 -17.57 -11.34
N ARG A 365 -22.14 -16.49 -11.95
CA ARG A 365 -23.32 -15.81 -11.42
C ARG A 365 -24.58 -16.65 -11.56
N LEU A 366 -24.79 -17.33 -12.70
CA LEU A 366 -25.91 -18.25 -12.88
C LEU A 366 -25.88 -19.40 -11.85
N GLN A 367 -24.69 -19.93 -11.54
CA GLN A 367 -24.51 -21.03 -10.60
C GLN A 367 -24.98 -20.68 -9.17
N ILE A 368 -24.92 -19.42 -8.76
CA ILE A 368 -25.43 -18.93 -7.46
C ILE A 368 -26.95 -19.10 -7.39
N HIS A 369 -27.65 -18.78 -8.48
CA HIS A 369 -29.11 -18.78 -8.52
C HIS A 369 -29.70 -20.16 -8.86
N ALA A 370 -29.01 -20.97 -9.66
CA ALA A 370 -29.39 -22.34 -10.00
C ALA A 370 -28.73 -23.36 -9.06
N SER A 371 -28.95 -23.20 -7.75
CA SER A 371 -28.39 -24.09 -6.73
C SER A 371 -28.85 -25.54 -6.97
N GLY A 372 -27.91 -26.47 -7.20
CA GLY A 372 -28.19 -27.89 -7.45
C GLY A 372 -28.07 -28.34 -8.91
N VAL A 373 -27.91 -27.42 -9.87
CA VAL A 373 -27.64 -27.73 -11.28
C VAL A 373 -26.16 -27.51 -11.59
N GLN A 374 -25.49 -28.48 -12.21
CA GLN A 374 -24.13 -28.32 -12.71
C GLN A 374 -24.18 -27.54 -14.03
N ILE A 375 -23.61 -26.33 -14.06
CA ILE A 375 -23.58 -25.50 -15.27
C ILE A 375 -22.25 -25.73 -16.03
N PRO A 376 -22.28 -26.25 -17.28
CA PRO A 376 -21.07 -26.52 -18.05
C PRO A 376 -20.26 -25.27 -18.39
N ASN A 377 -18.94 -25.41 -18.51
CA ASN A 377 -18.04 -24.34 -18.95
C ASN A 377 -18.26 -23.91 -20.41
N THR A 378 -18.90 -24.78 -21.20
CA THR A 378 -19.28 -24.55 -22.60
C THR A 378 -20.69 -23.96 -22.74
N LEU A 379 -21.37 -23.60 -21.64
CA LEU A 379 -22.77 -23.15 -21.65
C LEU A 379 -23.07 -22.13 -22.76
N VAL A 380 -22.26 -21.07 -22.89
CA VAL A 380 -22.48 -20.01 -23.89
C VAL A 380 -22.22 -20.49 -25.33
N LEU A 381 -21.40 -21.52 -25.51
CA LEU A 381 -21.15 -22.14 -26.83
C LEU A 381 -22.27 -23.12 -27.20
N ASP A 382 -22.74 -23.90 -26.23
CA ASP A 382 -23.79 -24.91 -26.42
C ASP A 382 -25.17 -24.26 -26.54
N HIS A 383 -25.36 -23.12 -25.87
CA HIS A 383 -26.61 -22.36 -25.78
C HIS A 383 -26.33 -20.86 -26.01
N PRO A 384 -26.31 -20.38 -27.27
CA PRO A 384 -25.76 -19.07 -27.60
C PRO A 384 -26.70 -17.88 -27.32
N THR A 385 -27.94 -18.12 -26.86
CA THR A 385 -28.91 -17.07 -26.52
C THR A 385 -29.42 -17.21 -25.08
N PRO A 386 -29.81 -16.10 -24.42
CA PRO A 386 -30.40 -16.15 -23.07
C PRO A 386 -31.60 -17.10 -22.95
N ALA A 387 -32.47 -17.15 -23.97
CA ALA A 387 -33.61 -18.07 -24.01
C ALA A 387 -33.17 -19.55 -24.03
N ALA A 388 -32.13 -19.89 -24.83
CA ALA A 388 -31.61 -21.25 -24.89
C ALA A 388 -31.02 -21.70 -23.55
N ILE A 389 -30.32 -20.80 -22.86
CA ILE A 389 -29.77 -21.04 -21.51
C ILE A 389 -30.90 -21.15 -20.48
N GLY A 390 -31.92 -20.30 -20.56
CA GLY A 390 -33.10 -20.35 -19.70
C GLY A 390 -33.83 -21.69 -19.79
N MET A 391 -34.04 -22.19 -21.01
CA MET A 391 -34.61 -23.51 -21.26
C MET A 391 -33.73 -24.65 -20.73
N PHE A 392 -32.41 -24.57 -20.93
CA PHE A 392 -31.47 -25.56 -20.40
C PHE A 392 -31.56 -25.63 -18.87
N LEU A 393 -31.46 -24.49 -18.18
CA LEU A 393 -31.53 -24.43 -16.73
C LEU A 393 -32.89 -24.92 -16.20
N ALA A 394 -34.00 -24.50 -16.81
CA ALA A 394 -35.34 -24.98 -16.44
C ALA A 394 -35.45 -26.51 -16.57
N SER A 395 -34.93 -27.09 -17.66
CA SER A 395 -34.96 -28.54 -17.88
C SER A 395 -34.13 -29.35 -16.87
N GLN A 396 -33.00 -28.79 -16.40
CA GLN A 396 -32.15 -29.43 -15.41
C GLN A 396 -32.76 -29.33 -14.00
N MET A 397 -33.40 -28.21 -13.67
CA MET A 397 -34.08 -28.03 -12.38
C MET A 397 -35.29 -28.97 -12.23
N SER A 398 -36.01 -29.27 -13.33
CA SER A 398 -37.11 -30.24 -13.32
C SER A 398 -36.66 -31.69 -13.05
N ASN A 399 -35.40 -32.05 -13.34
CA ASN A 399 -34.86 -33.40 -13.15
C ASN A 399 -34.33 -33.67 -11.74
N VAL A 400 -34.16 -32.64 -10.89
CA VAL A 400 -33.67 -32.80 -9.51
C VAL A 400 -34.80 -33.22 -8.54
N GLY A 401 -36.07 -33.08 -8.94
CA GLY A 401 -37.26 -33.30 -8.09
C GLY A 401 -37.70 -34.76 -7.86
N THR A 402 -36.97 -35.78 -8.34
CA THR A 402 -37.40 -37.19 -8.21
C THR A 402 -36.35 -38.11 -7.61
N VAL A 403 -36.04 -37.95 -6.31
CA VAL A 403 -35.45 -39.03 -5.49
C VAL A 403 -36.02 -38.99 -4.04
N GLY A 404 -37.02 -39.84 -3.78
CA GLY A 404 -37.26 -40.56 -2.52
C GLY A 404 -37.53 -39.82 -1.21
N SER A 405 -38.80 -39.50 -0.92
CA SER A 405 -39.27 -39.21 0.44
C SER A 405 -39.65 -40.48 1.20
N SER A 406 -39.01 -40.77 2.34
CA SER A 406 -39.56 -41.66 3.35
C SER A 406 -39.15 -41.24 4.76
N GLY A 407 -40.14 -40.72 5.50
CA GLY A 407 -40.29 -40.86 6.95
C GLY A 407 -39.56 -39.85 7.85
N GLU A 408 -40.25 -38.77 8.24
CA GLU A 408 -39.94 -38.02 9.46
C GLU A 408 -41.15 -37.98 10.39
N GLU A 409 -40.93 -38.42 11.64
CA GLU A 409 -41.86 -38.33 12.77
C GLU A 409 -41.77 -36.95 13.44
N ASN A 410 -42.95 -36.41 13.79
CA ASN A 410 -43.15 -35.21 14.60
C ASN A 410 -42.55 -35.32 16.01
N ILE A 411 -41.83 -34.29 16.46
CA ILE A 411 -41.78 -33.91 17.88
C ILE A 411 -41.84 -32.37 18.03
N ASP A 412 -42.89 -31.92 18.72
CA ASP A 412 -43.14 -30.55 19.18
C ASP A 412 -42.07 -30.03 20.16
N THR A 413 -41.78 -28.72 20.12
CA THR A 413 -41.40 -27.97 21.33
C THR A 413 -41.90 -26.51 21.28
N PRO A 414 -42.30 -25.93 22.43
CA PRO A 414 -43.16 -24.75 22.48
C PRO A 414 -42.40 -23.43 22.55
N VAL A 415 -43.08 -22.40 22.05
CA VAL A 415 -42.77 -20.97 22.18
C VAL A 415 -43.05 -20.50 23.62
N LEU A 416 -42.09 -19.77 24.21
CA LEU A 416 -42.38 -18.82 25.29
C LEU A 416 -41.64 -17.51 25.07
N SER A 417 -42.44 -16.49 24.80
CA SER A 417 -42.18 -15.06 24.89
C SER A 417 -41.74 -14.63 26.28
N ASN A 418 -40.83 -13.66 26.37
CA ASN A 418 -41.01 -12.53 27.28
C ASN A 418 -40.18 -11.31 26.86
N VAL A 419 -40.89 -10.19 26.84
CA VAL A 419 -40.44 -8.82 26.59
C VAL A 419 -40.06 -8.18 27.92
N ALA A 420 -38.98 -7.40 27.95
CA ALA A 420 -38.86 -6.26 28.86
C ALA A 420 -37.93 -5.20 28.25
N GLU A 421 -38.48 -3.99 28.17
CA GLU A 421 -37.95 -2.76 27.59
C GLU A 421 -36.78 -2.17 28.41
N ASN A 422 -35.87 -1.45 27.76
CA ASN A 422 -35.60 -0.04 28.11
C ASN A 422 -34.71 0.70 27.09
N ASN A 423 -35.33 1.75 26.56
CA ASN A 423 -34.87 2.97 25.88
C ASN A 423 -33.38 3.36 25.94
N LEU A 424 -32.90 3.96 24.84
CA LEU A 424 -32.46 5.37 24.79
C LEU A 424 -32.26 5.83 23.33
N ASP A 425 -33.07 6.83 22.94
CA ASP A 425 -32.97 7.62 21.71
C ASP A 425 -31.67 8.44 21.64
N VAL A 426 -31.00 8.41 20.49
CA VAL A 426 -30.29 9.58 19.92
C VAL A 426 -30.46 9.56 18.40
N GLN A 427 -31.39 10.37 17.90
CA GLN A 427 -31.52 10.67 16.47
C GLN A 427 -30.36 11.57 16.00
N ALA A 428 -29.70 11.18 14.92
CA ALA A 428 -28.81 12.04 14.13
C ALA A 428 -29.36 12.17 12.70
N PRO A 429 -29.28 13.35 12.07
CA PRO A 429 -30.05 13.67 10.87
C PRO A 429 -29.45 13.03 9.60
N LEU A 430 -30.36 12.57 8.74
CA LEU A 430 -30.11 12.19 7.35
C LEU A 430 -29.62 13.40 6.56
N SER A 431 -28.33 13.41 6.20
CA SER A 431 -27.79 14.28 5.15
C SER A 431 -27.30 13.43 3.99
N THR A 432 -27.97 13.58 2.84
CA THR A 432 -27.62 13.03 1.54
C THR A 432 -26.34 13.68 1.01
N GLU A 433 -25.18 13.09 1.29
CA GLU A 433 -23.93 13.34 0.57
C GLU A 433 -23.30 11.98 0.23
N ALA A 434 -22.89 11.80 -1.02
CA ALA A 434 -22.15 10.63 -1.46
C ALA A 434 -20.83 10.55 -0.66
N THR A 435 -20.82 9.69 0.37
CA THR A 435 -19.71 9.56 1.31
C THR A 435 -18.44 9.17 0.59
N ARG A 436 -17.41 10.02 0.69
CA ARG A 436 -16.02 9.63 0.43
C ARG A 436 -15.73 8.40 1.31
N PRO A 437 -15.11 7.32 0.79
CA PRO A 437 -14.61 6.27 1.67
C PRO A 437 -13.67 6.91 2.69
N GLN A 438 -13.84 6.61 3.98
CA GLN A 438 -12.92 7.10 5.01
C GLN A 438 -11.54 6.50 4.69
N ASN A 439 -10.49 7.33 4.62
CA ASN A 439 -9.19 6.94 4.06
C ASN A 439 -8.56 5.69 4.74
N GLY A 440 -8.91 5.41 6.00
CA GLY A 440 -8.46 4.23 6.74
C GLY A 440 -9.07 2.88 6.32
N GLU A 441 -10.15 2.86 5.52
CA GLU A 441 -10.84 1.61 5.14
C GLU A 441 -10.27 0.95 3.87
N VAL A 442 -9.29 1.59 3.23
CA VAL A 442 -8.75 1.15 1.93
C VAL A 442 -7.61 0.14 2.09
N LEU A 443 -6.93 0.13 3.25
CA LEU A 443 -5.82 -0.77 3.52
C LEU A 443 -6.28 -2.04 4.24
N LEU A 444 -5.87 -3.17 3.69
CA LEU A 444 -6.15 -4.50 4.20
C LEU A 444 -4.85 -5.30 4.31
N GLU A 445 -4.85 -6.29 5.19
CA GLU A 445 -3.76 -7.25 5.34
C GLU A 445 -4.30 -8.64 5.61
N VAL A 446 -3.46 -9.64 5.34
CA VAL A 446 -3.75 -11.02 5.72
C VAL A 446 -3.12 -11.25 7.08
N GLN A 447 -3.96 -11.57 8.06
CA GLN A 447 -3.52 -12.08 9.35
C GLN A 447 -3.64 -13.60 9.33
N TRP A 448 -2.56 -14.31 9.66
CA TRP A 448 -2.65 -15.75 9.86
C TRP A 448 -3.02 -16.04 11.30
N VAL A 449 -4.06 -16.85 11.48
CA VAL A 449 -4.62 -17.20 12.80
C VAL A 449 -4.53 -18.70 12.99
N ASP A 450 -4.36 -19.16 14.23
CA ASP A 450 -4.39 -20.58 14.55
C ASP A 450 -5.68 -21.22 14.02
N LEU A 451 -5.52 -22.35 13.34
CA LEU A 451 -6.65 -23.19 12.93
C LEU A 451 -7.07 -24.02 14.14
N ASP A 452 -8.29 -23.79 14.62
CA ASP A 452 -8.88 -24.54 15.72
C ASP A 452 -9.21 -25.98 15.27
N ILE A 453 -8.19 -26.84 15.25
CA ILE A 453 -8.35 -28.27 15.04
C ILE A 453 -8.40 -28.93 16.43
N PRO A 454 -9.40 -29.77 16.72
CA PRO A 454 -9.31 -30.69 17.85
C PRO A 454 -8.19 -31.69 17.55
N LEU A 455 -6.96 -31.35 17.93
CA LEU A 455 -5.82 -32.24 17.84
C LEU A 455 -6.08 -33.40 18.81
N ASN A 456 -6.62 -34.50 18.30
CA ASN A 456 -6.60 -35.76 19.04
C ASN A 456 -5.16 -36.01 19.49
N SER A 457 -4.99 -36.29 20.79
CA SER A 457 -3.70 -36.48 21.44
C SER A 457 -2.79 -37.42 20.65
N ARG A 458 -1.46 -37.25 20.78
CA ARG A 458 -0.36 -38.01 20.14
C ARG A 458 -0.48 -39.56 20.14
N ASP A 459 -1.45 -40.12 20.83
CA ASP A 459 -1.70 -41.56 20.97
C ASP A 459 -2.89 -42.07 20.13
N ALA A 460 -3.59 -41.21 19.37
CA ALA A 460 -4.55 -41.66 18.36
C ALA A 460 -3.80 -42.00 17.08
N GLU A 461 -3.88 -43.25 16.62
CA GLU A 461 -3.37 -43.67 15.30
C GLU A 461 -3.83 -42.65 14.25
N VAL A 462 -2.88 -42.00 13.56
CA VAL A 462 -3.20 -41.15 12.40
C VAL A 462 -3.99 -42.04 11.43
N PRO A 463 -5.24 -41.70 11.09
CA PRO A 463 -6.06 -42.55 10.24
C PRO A 463 -5.29 -42.89 8.97
N CYS A 464 -5.36 -44.15 8.54
CA CYS A 464 -4.61 -44.61 7.37
C CYS A 464 -5.05 -43.78 6.16
N VAL A 465 -4.11 -43.05 5.56
CA VAL A 465 -4.37 -42.23 4.39
C VAL A 465 -4.57 -43.17 3.20
N GLY A 466 -5.79 -43.21 2.65
CA GLY A 466 -6.09 -44.03 1.47
C GLY A 466 -5.26 -43.62 0.25
N PRO A 467 -5.24 -44.41 -0.83
CA PRO A 467 -4.34 -44.22 -1.97
C PRO A 467 -4.42 -42.81 -2.56
N MET A 468 -3.28 -42.15 -2.72
CA MET A 468 -3.14 -40.82 -3.30
C MET A 468 -2.39 -40.86 -4.63
N MET A 469 -2.48 -39.77 -5.39
CA MET A 469 -1.66 -39.57 -6.59
C MET A 469 -0.75 -38.34 -6.41
N PHE A 470 0.56 -38.56 -6.38
CA PHE A 470 1.57 -37.51 -6.28
C PHE A 470 2.06 -37.09 -7.67
N VAL A 471 2.09 -35.78 -7.93
CA VAL A 471 2.49 -35.18 -9.22
C VAL A 471 3.66 -34.23 -9.02
N GLY A 472 4.65 -34.31 -9.92
CA GLY A 472 5.79 -33.40 -9.96
C GLY A 472 6.98 -33.84 -9.11
N LEU A 473 7.06 -35.14 -8.81
CA LEU A 473 8.09 -35.75 -7.98
C LEU A 473 9.44 -35.87 -8.73
N ARG A 474 10.58 -35.72 -8.04
CA ARG A 474 11.90 -36.21 -8.51
C ARG A 474 12.33 -37.48 -7.78
N ASP A 475 13.31 -38.16 -8.36
CA ASP A 475 13.80 -39.46 -7.87
C ASP A 475 14.32 -39.42 -6.42
N GLU A 476 14.74 -38.25 -5.92
CA GLU A 476 15.36 -38.07 -4.59
C GLU A 476 14.35 -38.17 -3.43
N MET A 477 13.17 -37.54 -3.53
CA MET A 477 12.11 -37.60 -2.50
C MET A 477 11.25 -38.87 -2.58
N GLN A 478 11.39 -39.62 -3.68
CA GLN A 478 10.56 -40.78 -3.96
C GLN A 478 10.68 -41.92 -2.93
N PRO A 479 11.86 -42.28 -2.39
CA PRO A 479 11.99 -43.36 -1.41
C PRO A 479 11.22 -43.08 -0.12
N ASP A 480 11.34 -41.86 0.41
CA ASP A 480 10.70 -41.44 1.65
C ASP A 480 9.18 -41.35 1.49
N LEU A 481 8.70 -40.82 0.37
CA LEU A 481 7.27 -40.79 0.08
C LEU A 481 6.70 -42.21 -0.15
N LYS A 482 7.41 -43.09 -0.85
CA LYS A 482 7.01 -44.51 -1.00
C LYS A 482 6.95 -45.24 0.34
N HIS A 483 7.83 -44.88 1.29
CA HIS A 483 7.78 -45.41 2.64
C HIS A 483 6.52 -44.96 3.39
N GLU A 484 6.20 -43.66 3.31
CA GLU A 484 5.06 -43.09 4.03
C GLU A 484 3.70 -43.38 3.39
N PHE A 485 3.66 -43.53 2.06
CA PHE A 485 2.47 -43.74 1.23
C PHE A 485 2.66 -44.93 0.26
N PRO A 486 2.73 -46.17 0.76
CA PRO A 486 3.05 -47.35 -0.06
C PRO A 486 2.00 -47.70 -1.11
N GLU A 487 0.73 -47.33 -0.90
CA GLU A 487 -0.39 -47.60 -1.83
C GLU A 487 -0.61 -46.49 -2.87
N SER A 488 0.22 -45.44 -2.86
CA SER A 488 0.05 -44.26 -3.71
C SER A 488 0.77 -44.38 -5.06
N VAL A 489 0.28 -43.60 -6.04
CA VAL A 489 0.87 -43.50 -7.38
C VAL A 489 1.72 -42.25 -7.48
N TYR A 490 2.85 -42.35 -8.18
CA TYR A 490 3.83 -41.28 -8.32
C TYR A 490 4.07 -40.94 -9.79
N LEU A 491 3.94 -39.67 -10.15
CA LEU A 491 4.16 -39.15 -11.50
C LEU A 491 5.29 -38.10 -11.49
N GLY A 492 6.33 -38.33 -12.31
CA GLY A 492 7.52 -37.49 -12.40
C GLY A 492 7.40 -36.26 -13.29
N LYS A 493 8.50 -35.51 -13.42
CA LYS A 493 8.58 -34.19 -14.12
C LYS A 493 8.45 -34.25 -15.66
N ALA A 494 8.70 -35.39 -16.30
CA ALA A 494 8.78 -35.50 -17.77
C ALA A 494 7.77 -36.46 -18.43
N GLU A 495 6.85 -37.06 -17.68
CA GLU A 495 5.92 -38.09 -18.20
C GLU A 495 4.45 -37.83 -17.81
N ALA A 496 4.11 -36.60 -17.44
CA ALA A 496 2.73 -36.13 -17.51
C ALA A 496 2.40 -35.73 -18.96
N ALA A 497 2.48 -36.68 -19.90
CA ALA A 497 1.59 -36.58 -21.05
C ALA A 497 0.19 -36.54 -20.44
N ARG A 498 -0.60 -35.51 -20.74
CA ARG A 498 -2.00 -35.38 -20.32
C ARG A 498 -2.73 -36.73 -20.31
N GLU A 499 -2.46 -37.55 -21.31
CA GLU A 499 -2.94 -38.93 -21.48
C GLU A 499 -2.59 -39.87 -20.31
N ILE A 500 -1.37 -39.84 -19.77
CA ILE A 500 -0.94 -40.67 -18.63
C ILE A 500 -1.68 -40.24 -17.36
N LEU A 501 -1.79 -38.94 -17.11
CA LEU A 501 -2.53 -38.40 -15.97
C LEU A 501 -4.01 -38.77 -16.05
N GLU A 502 -4.64 -38.57 -17.21
CA GLU A 502 -6.03 -38.94 -17.47
C GLU A 502 -6.25 -40.45 -17.31
N LYS A 503 -5.37 -41.28 -17.88
CA LYS A 503 -5.44 -42.74 -17.77
C LYS A 503 -5.36 -43.20 -16.33
N LYS A 504 -4.44 -42.65 -15.53
CA LYS A 504 -4.32 -43.01 -14.11
C LYS A 504 -5.54 -42.60 -13.31
N LEU A 505 -6.08 -41.41 -13.56
CA LEU A 505 -7.34 -40.95 -12.95
C LEU A 505 -8.59 -41.74 -13.39
N GLN A 506 -8.52 -42.51 -14.49
CA GLN A 506 -9.57 -43.43 -14.90
C GLN A 506 -9.39 -44.82 -14.29
N GLU A 507 -8.15 -45.31 -14.17
CA GLU A 507 -7.82 -46.64 -13.65
C GLU A 507 -7.91 -46.73 -12.11
N GLY A 508 -7.67 -45.63 -11.40
CA GLY A 508 -7.51 -45.62 -9.94
C GLY A 508 -8.64 -44.93 -9.18
N VAL A 509 -8.86 -45.36 -7.94
CA VAL A 509 -9.66 -44.64 -6.94
C VAL A 509 -8.67 -43.95 -6.01
N PHE A 510 -8.64 -42.61 -6.02
CA PHE A 510 -7.74 -41.83 -5.18
C PHE A 510 -8.51 -40.98 -4.18
N THR A 511 -7.97 -40.87 -2.97
CA THR A 511 -8.50 -39.98 -1.92
C THR A 511 -8.14 -38.52 -2.18
N ALA A 512 -7.00 -38.26 -2.81
CA ALA A 512 -6.53 -36.94 -3.20
C ALA A 512 -5.50 -36.99 -4.34
N VAL A 513 -5.34 -35.86 -5.03
CA VAL A 513 -4.22 -35.60 -5.95
C VAL A 513 -3.33 -34.53 -5.33
N VAL A 514 -2.04 -34.79 -5.18
CA VAL A 514 -1.10 -33.91 -4.46
C VAL A 514 0.03 -33.49 -5.39
N HIS A 515 0.10 -32.21 -5.70
CA HIS A 515 1.20 -31.59 -6.45
C HIS A 515 2.28 -31.15 -5.47
N ILE A 516 3.49 -31.67 -5.66
CA ILE A 516 4.62 -31.52 -4.72
C ILE A 516 5.88 -30.97 -5.39
N ALA A 517 5.78 -30.49 -6.63
CA ALA A 517 6.95 -29.99 -7.37
C ALA A 517 7.63 -28.78 -6.70
N ALA A 518 6.90 -28.05 -5.85
CA ALA A 518 7.38 -26.88 -5.14
C ALA A 518 8.09 -27.21 -3.81
N LEU A 519 8.19 -28.49 -3.43
CA LEU A 519 8.91 -28.92 -2.23
C LEU A 519 10.44 -28.98 -2.43
N GLU A 520 10.90 -28.87 -3.67
CA GLU A 520 12.30 -29.02 -4.06
C GLU A 520 12.84 -27.77 -4.77
N GLN A 521 14.17 -27.65 -4.87
CA GLN A 521 14.81 -26.61 -5.67
C GLN A 521 14.62 -26.90 -7.17
N GLY A 522 13.82 -26.07 -7.84
CA GLY A 522 13.48 -26.20 -9.26
C GLY A 522 13.14 -24.88 -9.92
N SER A 523 13.01 -24.91 -11.24
CA SER A 523 12.47 -23.79 -12.02
C SER A 523 11.03 -23.50 -11.57
N GLU A 524 10.77 -22.26 -11.17
CA GLU A 524 9.43 -21.81 -10.75
C GLU A 524 8.40 -21.94 -11.87
N LEU A 525 8.83 -21.71 -13.12
CA LEU A 525 7.97 -21.84 -14.28
C LEU A 525 7.58 -23.29 -14.56
N ASP A 526 8.50 -24.24 -14.36
CA ASP A 526 8.20 -25.67 -14.54
C ASP A 526 7.17 -26.14 -13.49
N VAL A 527 7.28 -25.62 -12.26
CA VAL A 527 6.31 -25.90 -11.18
C VAL A 527 4.93 -25.37 -11.56
N LEU A 528 4.86 -24.12 -12.04
CA LEU A 528 3.61 -23.50 -12.49
C LEU A 528 3.01 -24.20 -13.70
N GLU A 529 3.83 -24.59 -14.67
CA GLU A 529 3.37 -25.33 -15.86
C GLU A 529 2.79 -26.69 -15.48
N SER A 530 3.48 -27.43 -14.61
CA SER A 530 3.00 -28.71 -14.09
C SER A 530 1.67 -28.58 -13.33
N ALA A 531 1.54 -27.55 -12.50
CA ALA A 531 0.30 -27.25 -11.77
C ALA A 531 -0.84 -26.84 -12.73
N LEU A 532 -0.53 -26.03 -13.75
CA LEU A 532 -1.48 -25.62 -14.79
C LEU A 532 -1.97 -26.81 -15.60
N LEU A 533 -1.10 -27.75 -15.95
CA LEU A 533 -1.49 -28.99 -16.63
C LEU A 533 -2.49 -29.80 -15.80
N LEU A 534 -2.22 -29.96 -14.50
CA LEU A 534 -3.12 -30.64 -13.58
C LEU A 534 -4.49 -29.96 -13.50
N ALA A 535 -4.52 -28.62 -13.42
CA ALA A 535 -5.75 -27.85 -13.44
C ALA A 535 -6.54 -28.08 -14.74
N LYS A 536 -5.88 -28.04 -15.91
CA LYS A 536 -6.50 -28.27 -17.22
C LYS A 536 -7.12 -29.66 -17.35
N VAL A 537 -6.44 -30.70 -16.86
CA VAL A 537 -6.97 -32.07 -16.86
C VAL A 537 -8.19 -32.17 -15.96
N GLY A 538 -8.14 -31.56 -14.79
CA GLY A 538 -9.25 -31.51 -13.87
C GLY A 538 -10.49 -30.80 -14.45
N MET A 539 -10.29 -29.66 -15.13
CA MET A 539 -11.36 -28.94 -15.84
C MET A 539 -12.05 -29.82 -16.90
N GLN A 540 -11.27 -30.58 -17.67
CA GLN A 540 -11.81 -31.43 -18.73
C GLN A 540 -12.60 -32.61 -18.18
N ARG A 541 -12.16 -33.17 -17.05
CA ARG A 541 -12.91 -34.20 -16.33
C ARG A 541 -14.21 -33.64 -15.77
N ALA A 542 -14.18 -32.46 -15.15
CA ALA A 542 -15.38 -31.78 -14.67
C ALA A 542 -16.36 -31.51 -15.82
N ALA A 543 -15.88 -31.00 -16.96
CA ALA A 543 -16.69 -30.80 -18.17
C ALA A 543 -17.29 -32.11 -18.73
N SER A 544 -16.64 -33.25 -18.47
CA SER A 544 -17.12 -34.59 -18.84
C SER A 544 -17.98 -35.25 -17.76
N ASN A 545 -18.37 -34.53 -16.71
CA ASN A 545 -19.09 -35.04 -15.53
C ASN A 545 -18.37 -36.22 -14.83
N LEU A 546 -17.04 -36.26 -14.91
CA LEU A 546 -16.22 -37.25 -14.22
C LEU A 546 -15.75 -36.69 -12.88
N SER A 547 -15.81 -37.53 -11.84
CA SER A 547 -15.33 -37.14 -10.51
C SER A 547 -13.84 -36.82 -10.52
N MET A 548 -13.49 -35.75 -9.79
CA MET A 548 -12.12 -35.36 -9.47
C MET A 548 -11.94 -35.44 -7.94
N PRO A 549 -10.95 -36.22 -7.45
CA PRO A 549 -10.54 -36.13 -6.05
C PRO A 549 -10.05 -34.71 -5.72
N PRO A 550 -10.13 -34.28 -4.44
CA PRO A 550 -9.57 -33.01 -4.01
C PRO A 550 -8.10 -32.86 -4.43
N VAL A 551 -7.77 -31.68 -4.96
CA VAL A 551 -6.42 -31.36 -5.41
C VAL A 551 -5.70 -30.53 -4.35
N TRP A 552 -4.48 -30.94 -3.99
CA TRP A 552 -3.61 -30.22 -3.07
C TRP A 552 -2.36 -29.73 -3.80
N TRP A 553 -2.05 -28.45 -3.67
CA TRP A 553 -0.79 -27.85 -4.11
C TRP A 553 0.06 -27.55 -2.88
N VAL A 554 1.23 -28.15 -2.81
CA VAL A 554 2.07 -28.12 -1.61
C VAL A 554 3.33 -27.33 -1.88
N THR A 555 3.59 -26.33 -1.05
CA THR A 555 4.79 -25.48 -1.06
C THR A 555 5.57 -25.59 0.25
N HIS A 556 6.78 -25.04 0.29
CA HIS A 556 7.64 -25.04 1.48
C HIS A 556 8.16 -23.63 1.80
N GLY A 557 7.72 -23.07 2.92
CA GLY A 557 8.19 -21.80 3.48
C GLY A 557 7.75 -20.56 2.70
N THR A 558 6.72 -20.66 1.86
CA THR A 558 6.35 -19.61 0.91
C THR A 558 5.42 -18.53 1.48
N GLN A 559 4.79 -18.80 2.62
CA GLN A 559 3.79 -17.93 3.25
C GLN A 559 4.31 -17.28 4.54
N GLU A 560 3.55 -17.28 5.63
CA GLU A 560 3.93 -16.70 6.94
C GLU A 560 4.82 -17.65 7.77
N ALA A 561 5.44 -18.62 7.09
CA ALA A 561 6.37 -19.60 7.62
C ALA A 561 7.60 -18.94 8.28
N THR A 562 8.14 -19.61 9.30
CA THR A 562 9.36 -19.22 10.04
C THR A 562 10.58 -19.16 9.13
N ILE A 563 10.62 -20.01 8.10
CA ILE A 563 11.65 -19.98 7.06
C ILE A 563 11.12 -19.15 5.88
N PRO A 564 11.66 -17.94 5.64
CA PRO A 564 11.22 -17.10 4.53
C PRO A 564 11.77 -17.63 3.21
N ASN A 565 10.94 -18.34 2.45
CA ASN A 565 11.22 -18.75 1.08
C ASN A 565 10.29 -17.99 0.11
N CYS A 566 10.83 -17.42 -0.96
CA CYS A 566 10.02 -16.75 -1.98
C CYS A 566 9.81 -17.61 -3.24
N TRP A 567 10.59 -18.67 -3.41
CA TRP A 567 10.53 -19.54 -4.57
C TRP A 567 9.21 -20.32 -4.60
N HIS A 568 8.61 -20.46 -5.79
CA HIS A 568 7.36 -21.19 -6.03
C HIS A 568 6.10 -20.61 -5.38
N SER A 569 6.20 -19.50 -4.65
CA SER A 569 5.06 -18.80 -4.04
C SER A 569 4.01 -18.35 -5.07
N GLY A 570 4.39 -18.20 -6.35
CA GLY A 570 3.45 -17.94 -7.43
C GLY A 570 2.38 -19.03 -7.61
N LEU A 571 2.62 -20.25 -7.12
CA LEU A 571 1.65 -21.34 -7.13
C LEU A 571 0.36 -20.97 -6.39
N TRP A 572 0.46 -20.18 -5.30
CA TRP A 572 -0.68 -19.71 -4.52
C TRP A 572 -1.52 -18.69 -5.30
N GLY A 573 -0.87 -17.76 -6.00
CA GLY A 573 -1.55 -16.79 -6.87
C GLY A 573 -2.27 -17.46 -8.04
N LEU A 574 -1.65 -18.47 -8.66
CA LEU A 574 -2.30 -19.30 -9.66
C LEU A 574 -3.49 -20.07 -9.06
N GLY A 575 -3.31 -20.67 -7.88
CA GLY A 575 -4.33 -21.49 -7.22
C GLY A 575 -5.58 -20.71 -6.84
N ARG A 576 -5.41 -19.47 -6.38
CA ARG A 576 -6.51 -18.53 -6.15
C ARG A 576 -7.32 -18.29 -7.42
N THR A 577 -6.66 -18.07 -8.56
CA THR A 577 -7.35 -17.92 -9.86
C THR A 577 -8.03 -19.21 -10.30
N VAL A 578 -7.37 -20.36 -10.10
CA VAL A 578 -7.95 -21.67 -10.43
C VAL A 578 -9.24 -21.93 -9.65
N ARG A 579 -9.29 -21.60 -8.37
CA ARG A 579 -10.52 -21.74 -7.57
C ARG A 579 -11.68 -20.87 -8.06
N VAL A 580 -11.38 -19.70 -8.62
CA VAL A 580 -12.43 -18.82 -9.18
C VAL A 580 -12.91 -19.32 -10.54
N GLU A 581 -12.02 -19.81 -11.39
CA GLU A 581 -12.37 -20.28 -12.74
C GLU A 581 -12.96 -21.70 -12.74
N GLU A 582 -12.49 -22.58 -11.87
CA GLU A 582 -12.89 -23.99 -11.77
C GLU A 582 -13.08 -24.44 -10.31
N PRO A 583 -14.22 -24.11 -9.68
CA PRO A 583 -14.53 -24.54 -8.32
C PRO A 583 -14.64 -26.06 -8.15
N ALA A 584 -14.96 -26.82 -9.21
CA ALA A 584 -15.16 -28.27 -9.14
C ALA A 584 -13.87 -29.03 -8.76
N LEU A 585 -12.70 -28.42 -8.95
CA LEU A 585 -11.41 -29.00 -8.55
C LEU A 585 -11.22 -29.09 -7.04
N GLN A 586 -11.99 -28.33 -6.26
CA GLN A 586 -11.82 -28.23 -4.80
C GLN A 586 -10.34 -28.00 -4.41
N LEU A 587 -9.64 -27.16 -5.18
CA LEU A 587 -8.20 -26.96 -5.03
C LEU A 587 -7.85 -26.35 -3.66
N ARG A 588 -6.87 -26.95 -2.98
CA ARG A 588 -6.34 -26.49 -1.70
C ARG A 588 -4.83 -26.24 -1.79
N CYS A 589 -4.34 -25.28 -1.00
CA CYS A 589 -2.92 -24.99 -0.88
C CYS A 589 -2.45 -25.29 0.54
N LEU A 590 -1.30 -25.96 0.65
CA LEU A 590 -0.64 -26.30 1.91
C LEU A 590 0.81 -25.81 1.86
N ASP A 591 1.19 -24.89 2.75
CA ASP A 591 2.58 -24.48 2.92
C ASP A 591 3.16 -25.20 4.13
N LEU A 592 4.26 -25.92 3.94
CA LEU A 592 4.96 -26.59 5.02
C LEU A 592 6.13 -25.70 5.47
N ASP A 593 6.19 -25.34 6.75
CA ASP A 593 7.34 -24.69 7.38
C ASP A 593 8.12 -25.78 8.11
N GLY A 594 9.07 -26.42 7.42
CA GLY A 594 9.63 -27.70 7.84
C GLY A 594 10.41 -27.63 9.16
N VAL A 595 9.80 -28.05 10.27
CA VAL A 595 10.47 -28.30 11.58
C VAL A 595 9.62 -29.23 12.49
N ALA A 596 9.19 -30.41 12.02
CA ALA A 596 9.01 -31.53 12.95
C ALA A 596 10.31 -32.38 12.99
N PRO A 597 10.51 -33.28 13.97
CA PRO A 597 11.71 -34.12 14.02
C PRO A 597 11.86 -35.15 12.87
N GLY A 598 11.10 -35.02 11.77
CA GLY A 598 10.96 -35.99 10.68
C GLY A 598 11.32 -35.43 9.29
N SER A 599 11.13 -36.24 8.24
CA SER A 599 11.31 -35.81 6.85
C SER A 599 10.08 -35.03 6.36
N LEU A 600 10.24 -34.21 5.32
CA LEU A 600 9.15 -33.47 4.68
C LEU A 600 7.98 -34.38 4.26
N ALA A 601 8.27 -35.66 3.97
CA ALA A 601 7.28 -36.68 3.66
C ALA A 601 6.40 -37.07 4.87
N SER A 602 6.98 -37.20 6.07
CA SER A 602 6.22 -37.51 7.29
C SER A 602 5.32 -36.34 7.70
N ASP A 603 5.80 -35.11 7.52
CA ASP A 603 5.02 -33.90 7.79
C ASP A 603 3.84 -33.78 6.82
N LEU A 604 4.08 -34.05 5.54
CA LEU A 604 3.05 -34.06 4.53
C LEU A 604 1.94 -35.08 4.85
N LYS A 605 2.30 -36.31 5.25
CA LYS A 605 1.33 -37.35 5.66
C LYS A 605 0.49 -36.93 6.85
N HIS A 606 1.14 -36.41 7.89
CA HIS A 606 0.45 -35.95 9.08
C HIS A 606 -0.59 -34.87 8.74
N TRP A 607 -0.18 -33.83 8.04
CA TRP A 607 -1.06 -32.68 7.77
C TRP A 607 -2.13 -32.97 6.72
N LEU A 608 -1.86 -33.79 5.70
CA LEU A 608 -2.91 -34.24 4.77
C LEU A 608 -3.98 -35.07 5.48
N SER A 609 -3.59 -35.91 6.45
CA SER A 609 -4.56 -36.67 7.25
C SER A 609 -5.41 -35.76 8.12
N VAL A 610 -4.78 -34.79 8.80
CA VAL A 610 -5.46 -33.87 9.72
C VAL A 610 -6.40 -32.92 8.96
N LEU A 611 -5.98 -32.41 7.81
CA LEU A 611 -6.73 -31.42 7.03
C LEU A 611 -7.77 -32.04 6.09
N GLY A 612 -7.69 -33.35 5.83
CA GLY A 612 -8.66 -34.06 4.97
C GLY A 612 -10.11 -33.97 5.47
N GLU A 613 -10.31 -33.80 6.78
CA GLU A 613 -11.62 -33.69 7.42
C GLU A 613 -12.18 -32.25 7.42
N ASN A 614 -11.32 -31.23 7.38
CA ASN A 614 -11.73 -29.84 7.38
C ASN A 614 -11.96 -29.36 5.94
N ARG A 615 -13.22 -29.09 5.56
CA ARG A 615 -13.59 -28.78 4.16
C ARG A 615 -13.71 -27.30 3.83
N ASP A 616 -13.72 -26.43 4.82
CA ASP A 616 -14.02 -25.00 4.61
C ASP A 616 -12.76 -24.17 4.35
N GLU A 617 -11.60 -24.63 4.83
CA GLU A 617 -10.32 -23.97 4.61
C GLU A 617 -9.66 -24.45 3.31
N THR A 618 -9.29 -23.49 2.46
CA THR A 618 -8.67 -23.76 1.15
C THR A 618 -7.17 -23.42 1.11
N GLU A 619 -6.68 -22.78 2.16
CA GLU A 619 -5.31 -22.30 2.30
C GLU A 619 -4.85 -22.52 3.73
N VAL A 620 -3.80 -23.31 3.92
CA VAL A 620 -3.24 -23.61 5.24
C VAL A 620 -1.73 -23.46 5.17
N SER A 621 -1.15 -22.79 6.16
CA SER A 621 0.29 -22.78 6.39
C SER A 621 0.57 -23.51 7.69
N ILE A 622 1.57 -24.37 7.70
CA ILE A 622 2.12 -24.91 8.93
C ILE A 622 3.19 -23.92 9.38
N VAL A 623 3.25 -23.61 10.67
CA VAL A 623 4.27 -22.74 11.25
C VAL A 623 4.96 -23.52 12.36
N SER A 624 6.28 -23.58 12.28
CA SER A 624 7.12 -24.15 13.32
C SER A 624 7.29 -23.17 14.48
N ALA A 625 7.43 -23.68 15.69
CA ALA A 625 7.70 -22.80 16.83
C ALA A 625 9.19 -22.43 16.87
N THR A 626 9.49 -21.13 16.92
CA THR A 626 10.86 -20.64 17.11
C THR A 626 11.41 -21.05 18.47
N GLU A 627 12.70 -21.42 18.53
CA GLU A 627 13.43 -21.95 19.70
C GLU A 627 13.39 -21.09 21.00
N ALA A 628 12.83 -19.88 20.95
CA ALA A 628 12.78 -18.95 22.08
C ALA A 628 11.73 -19.29 23.16
N GLU A 629 10.74 -20.13 22.88
CA GLU A 629 9.73 -20.57 23.86
C GLU A 629 9.65 -22.09 23.95
N THR A 630 10.49 -22.66 24.83
CA THR A 630 10.54 -24.07 25.25
C THR A 630 10.90 -25.09 24.17
N SER A 631 11.79 -26.04 24.52
CA SER A 631 12.28 -27.13 23.64
C SER A 631 11.20 -28.16 23.21
N CYS A 632 9.92 -27.82 23.30
CA CYS A 632 8.77 -28.70 23.12
C CYS A 632 7.59 -28.04 22.36
N ALA A 633 7.79 -26.87 21.75
CA ALA A 633 6.72 -26.20 21.04
C ALA A 633 6.37 -26.93 19.73
N ARG A 634 5.08 -27.27 19.57
CA ARG A 634 4.57 -28.12 18.48
C ARG A 634 4.30 -27.28 17.22
N PRO A 635 4.47 -27.84 16.01
CA PRO A 635 4.03 -27.17 14.79
C PRO A 635 2.53 -26.91 14.84
N ARG A 636 2.11 -25.76 14.33
CA ARG A 636 0.73 -25.25 14.37
C ARG A 636 0.23 -25.08 12.95
N ALA A 637 -1.02 -25.44 12.68
CA ALA A 637 -1.67 -25.05 11.44
C ALA A 637 -2.27 -23.64 11.62
N VAL A 638 -1.97 -22.74 10.70
CA VAL A 638 -2.54 -21.39 10.64
C VAL A 638 -3.24 -21.18 9.31
N VAL A 639 -4.26 -20.33 9.33
CA VAL A 639 -5.11 -20.03 8.19
C VAL A 639 -5.23 -18.52 7.97
N PRO A 640 -5.33 -18.06 6.71
CA PRO A 640 -5.36 -16.64 6.42
C PRO A 640 -6.74 -16.06 6.70
N ARG A 641 -6.76 -14.84 7.25
CA ARG A 641 -7.96 -14.01 7.44
C ARG A 641 -7.68 -12.62 6.94
N LEU A 642 -8.57 -12.10 6.09
CA LEU A 642 -8.49 -10.72 5.65
C LEU A 642 -8.98 -9.80 6.78
N VAL A 643 -8.20 -8.78 7.10
CA VAL A 643 -8.52 -7.77 8.12
C VAL A 643 -8.23 -6.37 7.59
N HIS A 644 -8.82 -5.36 8.22
CA HIS A 644 -8.34 -3.99 8.04
C HIS A 644 -6.92 -3.86 8.59
N SER A 645 -6.04 -3.23 7.82
CA SER A 645 -4.69 -2.97 8.30
C SER A 645 -4.72 -1.94 9.44
N THR A 646 -3.80 -2.09 10.38
CA THR A 646 -3.55 -1.06 11.40
C THR A 646 -2.78 0.14 10.85
N ALA A 647 -2.20 0.02 9.65
CA ALA A 647 -1.53 1.11 8.95
C ALA A 647 -2.53 2.24 8.64
N LYS A 648 -2.21 3.44 9.09
CA LYS A 648 -3.06 4.62 8.86
C LYS A 648 -2.58 5.38 7.64
N THR A 649 -3.46 5.55 6.66
CA THR A 649 -3.26 6.47 5.53
C THR A 649 -3.07 7.89 6.08
N PRO A 650 -1.88 8.51 5.91
CA PRO A 650 -1.62 9.82 6.46
C PRO A 650 -2.43 10.86 5.68
N GLU A 651 -3.34 11.52 6.37
CA GLU A 651 -4.10 12.62 5.79
C GLU A 651 -3.28 13.92 5.83
N PRO A 652 -3.44 14.84 4.87
CA PRO A 652 -2.86 16.16 5.02
C PRO A 652 -3.51 16.82 6.23
N MET A 653 -2.71 17.19 7.21
CA MET A 653 -3.22 17.74 8.48
C MET A 653 -3.00 19.24 8.53
N GLN A 654 -3.91 19.94 9.18
CA GLN A 654 -3.73 21.31 9.63
C GLN A 654 -3.91 21.39 11.15
N ALA A 655 -3.12 22.25 11.79
CA ALA A 655 -3.24 22.54 13.20
C ALA A 655 -3.83 23.94 13.38
N SER A 656 -4.93 24.01 14.14
CA SER A 656 -5.38 25.25 14.73
C SER A 656 -4.89 25.29 16.17
N VAL A 657 -4.11 26.30 16.51
CA VAL A 657 -3.65 26.54 17.88
C VAL A 657 -4.33 27.78 18.42
N SER A 658 -4.86 27.68 19.63
CA SER A 658 -5.50 28.78 20.35
C SER A 658 -4.93 28.88 21.77
N PHE A 659 -5.05 30.05 22.37
CA PHE A 659 -4.68 30.27 23.76
C PHE A 659 -5.90 30.71 24.56
N GLN A 660 -6.29 29.92 25.56
CA GLN A 660 -7.44 30.19 26.41
C GLN A 660 -7.11 29.79 27.85
N ASN A 661 -7.56 30.59 28.82
CA ASN A 661 -7.37 30.30 30.26
C ASN A 661 -5.91 30.00 30.65
N GLY A 662 -4.95 30.74 30.08
CA GLY A 662 -3.52 30.56 30.38
C GLY A 662 -2.86 29.34 29.74
N SER A 663 -3.58 28.58 28.91
CA SER A 663 -3.12 27.33 28.31
C SER A 663 -3.23 27.35 26.78
N PHE A 664 -2.27 26.71 26.10
CA PHE A 664 -2.40 26.41 24.67
C PHE A 664 -3.28 25.19 24.46
N LEU A 665 -4.21 25.32 23.52
CA LEU A 665 -5.06 24.25 23.02
C LEU A 665 -4.79 24.08 21.53
N GLN A 666 -4.57 22.85 21.11
CA GLN A 666 -4.41 22.51 19.70
C GLN A 666 -5.50 21.56 19.26
N GLN A 667 -6.05 21.87 18.09
CA GLN A 667 -6.95 21.00 17.36
C GLN A 667 -6.26 20.62 16.06
N LEU A 668 -6.08 19.32 15.87
CA LEU A 668 -5.67 18.76 14.59
C LEU A 668 -6.92 18.42 13.79
N LYS A 669 -6.95 18.87 12.54
CA LYS A 669 -8.01 18.53 11.59
C LYS A 669 -7.38 18.11 10.29
N VAL A 670 -8.08 17.25 9.56
CA VAL A 670 -7.77 17.01 8.15
C VAL A 670 -7.87 18.35 7.43
N GLN A 671 -6.87 18.64 6.60
CA GLN A 671 -6.84 19.81 5.77
C GLN A 671 -7.79 19.59 4.59
N ASP A 672 -8.68 20.55 4.36
CA ASP A 672 -9.56 20.55 3.20
C ASP A 672 -8.76 20.59 1.88
N SER A 673 -9.42 20.24 0.78
CA SER A 673 -8.81 20.15 -0.55
C SER A 673 -8.01 21.39 -0.95
N ARG A 674 -6.96 21.19 -1.77
CA ARG A 674 -6.07 22.25 -2.29
C ARG A 674 -6.88 23.39 -2.92
N CYS A 675 -6.50 24.63 -2.62
CA CYS A 675 -7.19 25.83 -3.09
C CYS A 675 -6.83 26.16 -4.54
N THR A 676 -7.72 26.85 -5.26
CA THR A 676 -7.36 27.46 -6.55
C THR A 676 -6.37 28.61 -6.31
N LEU A 677 -5.21 28.56 -6.96
CA LEU A 677 -4.16 29.56 -6.80
C LEU A 677 -4.51 30.89 -7.47
N GLN A 678 -4.23 32.00 -6.79
CA GLN A 678 -4.22 33.31 -7.41
C GLN A 678 -3.03 33.44 -8.37
N PRO A 679 -3.09 34.35 -9.37
CA PRO A 679 -2.01 34.51 -10.34
C PRO A 679 -0.63 34.80 -9.72
N THR A 680 -0.57 35.44 -8.56
CA THR A 680 0.65 35.85 -7.85
C THR A 680 1.09 34.88 -6.74
N ASP A 681 0.32 33.83 -6.50
CA ASP A 681 0.55 32.92 -5.38
C ASP A 681 1.37 31.71 -5.80
N ALA A 682 1.99 31.07 -4.83
CA ALA A 682 2.55 29.72 -4.97
C ALA A 682 1.98 28.81 -3.88
N GLU A 683 1.78 27.54 -4.22
CA GLU A 683 1.49 26.49 -3.24
C GLU A 683 2.79 25.77 -2.90
N ILE A 684 3.04 25.59 -1.61
CA ILE A 684 4.18 24.84 -1.10
C ILE A 684 3.73 23.64 -0.26
N ARG A 685 4.46 22.53 -0.38
CA ARG A 685 4.49 21.48 0.63
C ARG A 685 5.36 21.98 1.77
N VAL A 686 4.75 22.29 2.90
CA VAL A 686 5.46 22.80 4.07
C VAL A 686 6.37 21.71 4.64
N ARG A 687 7.66 22.00 4.80
CA ARG A 687 8.68 21.11 5.37
C ARG A 687 9.21 21.58 6.71
N ALA A 688 9.23 22.89 6.93
CA ALA A 688 9.63 23.48 8.20
C ALA A 688 8.90 24.80 8.43
N VAL A 689 8.61 25.08 9.70
CA VAL A 689 8.06 26.35 10.18
C VAL A 689 8.90 26.83 11.35
N GLY A 690 9.49 28.01 11.23
CA GLY A 690 10.31 28.61 12.29
C GLY A 690 9.43 29.42 13.23
N LEU A 691 9.31 29.02 14.50
CA LEU A 691 8.47 29.74 15.45
C LEU A 691 9.11 31.07 15.89
N ALA A 692 8.32 32.12 15.93
CA ALA A 692 8.72 33.47 16.32
C ALA A 692 7.79 34.05 17.39
N ILE A 693 8.22 35.13 18.05
CA ILE A 693 7.40 35.78 19.08
C ILE A 693 6.07 36.29 18.52
N HIS A 694 6.04 36.72 17.25
CA HIS A 694 4.81 37.14 16.59
C HIS A 694 3.79 36.00 16.46
N ASP A 695 4.23 34.74 16.32
CA ASP A 695 3.33 33.59 16.30
C ASP A 695 2.64 33.42 17.66
N LEU A 696 3.41 33.52 18.75
CA LEU A 696 2.87 33.50 20.11
C LEU A 696 1.87 34.65 20.33
N MET A 697 2.18 35.86 19.83
CA MET A 697 1.30 37.02 19.93
C MET A 697 0.02 36.84 19.11
N ALA A 698 0.12 36.30 17.89
CA ALA A 698 -1.03 35.98 17.05
C ALA A 698 -1.95 34.96 17.73
N ILE A 699 -1.39 33.86 18.25
CA ILE A 699 -2.14 32.79 18.92
C ILE A 699 -2.79 33.28 20.23
N LYS A 700 -2.13 34.17 20.97
CA LYS A 700 -2.65 34.79 22.20
C LYS A 700 -3.66 35.90 21.95
N GLY A 701 -3.89 36.30 20.69
CA GLY A 701 -4.76 37.42 20.35
C GLY A 701 -4.21 38.77 20.83
N LEU A 702 -2.88 38.90 20.97
CA LEU A 702 -2.20 40.08 21.51
C LEU A 702 -1.61 41.00 20.41
N HIS A 703 -1.82 40.69 19.13
CA HIS A 703 -1.27 41.46 18.03
C HIS A 703 -2.09 42.72 17.74
N GLN A 704 -1.43 43.88 17.59
CA GLN A 704 -2.04 45.12 17.11
C GLN A 704 -1.66 45.30 15.63
N GLY A 705 -2.57 45.03 14.69
CA GLY A 705 -2.33 45.14 13.23
C GLY A 705 -2.98 44.05 12.37
N ASP A 706 -2.53 43.92 11.12
CA ASP A 706 -3.11 43.03 10.10
C ASP A 706 -2.55 41.59 10.09
N VAL A 707 -1.43 41.33 10.76
CA VAL A 707 -0.85 39.97 10.85
C VAL A 707 -1.55 39.18 11.96
N ARG A 708 -2.63 38.47 11.60
CA ARG A 708 -3.45 37.71 12.56
C ARG A 708 -3.21 36.20 12.54
N THR A 709 -2.32 35.72 11.67
CA THR A 709 -2.17 34.29 11.38
C THR A 709 -0.75 33.83 11.68
N ALA A 710 -0.63 32.84 12.57
CA ALA A 710 0.65 32.22 12.93
C ALA A 710 1.21 31.31 11.83
N GLY A 711 2.50 30.99 11.94
CA GLY A 711 3.25 30.18 10.98
C GLY A 711 3.67 31.01 9.78
N LEU A 712 4.33 32.14 10.01
CA LEU A 712 4.81 33.03 8.95
C LEU A 712 6.10 32.50 8.28
N ASP A 713 7.14 32.28 9.08
CA ASP A 713 8.46 31.84 8.64
C ASP A 713 8.41 30.36 8.22
N CYS A 714 8.66 30.05 6.96
CA CYS A 714 8.54 28.71 6.44
C CYS A 714 9.62 28.33 5.43
N ALA A 715 9.77 27.02 5.23
CA ALA A 715 10.50 26.45 4.11
C ALA A 715 9.75 25.19 3.61
N GLY A 716 9.80 24.97 2.31
CA GLY A 716 9.02 23.92 1.66
C GLY A 716 9.39 23.68 0.21
N THR A 717 8.71 22.73 -0.43
CA THR A 717 8.88 22.43 -1.86
C THR A 717 7.69 22.99 -2.63
N VAL A 718 7.93 23.73 -3.72
CA VAL A 718 6.85 24.32 -4.54
C VAL A 718 6.06 23.22 -5.24
N LEU A 719 4.75 23.20 -5.06
CA LEU A 719 3.84 22.24 -5.70
C LEU A 719 3.14 22.82 -6.91
N ALA A 720 2.88 24.13 -6.92
CA ALA A 720 2.26 24.83 -8.03
C ALA A 720 2.52 26.34 -7.92
N THR A 721 2.46 27.03 -9.06
CA THR A 721 2.61 28.48 -9.13
C THR A 721 1.45 29.09 -9.91
N GLY A 722 1.04 30.29 -9.53
CA GLY A 722 0.11 31.12 -10.27
C GLY A 722 0.73 31.61 -11.59
N GLY A 723 -0.12 31.95 -12.56
CA GLY A 723 0.33 32.29 -13.91
C GLY A 723 1.21 33.54 -14.05
N ALA A 724 1.32 34.37 -13.01
CA ALA A 724 2.19 35.55 -12.99
C ALA A 724 3.53 35.32 -12.27
N VAL A 725 3.78 34.12 -11.73
CA VAL A 725 4.99 33.78 -10.99
C VAL A 725 6.04 33.17 -11.94
N SER A 726 7.25 33.75 -11.95
CA SER A 726 8.33 33.31 -12.85
C SER A 726 9.69 33.10 -12.17
N HIS A 727 9.88 33.59 -10.94
CA HIS A 727 11.18 33.54 -10.25
C HIS A 727 11.42 32.24 -9.45
N ILE A 728 10.36 31.46 -9.23
CA ILE A 728 10.41 30.12 -8.62
C ILE A 728 9.65 29.14 -9.50
N ARG A 729 10.04 27.86 -9.48
CA ARG A 729 9.43 26.80 -10.29
C ARG A 729 8.86 25.66 -9.44
N ARG A 730 7.93 24.90 -10.01
CA ARG A 730 7.41 23.67 -9.40
C ARG A 730 8.57 22.72 -9.07
N GLY A 731 8.52 22.02 -7.95
CA GLY A 731 9.58 21.15 -7.47
C GLY A 731 10.77 21.86 -6.81
N GLU A 732 10.90 23.18 -6.95
CA GLU A 732 12.00 23.93 -6.34
C GLU A 732 11.84 23.97 -4.81
N ASP A 733 12.94 23.87 -4.07
CA ASP A 733 12.91 24.05 -2.62
C ASP A 733 13.05 25.54 -2.32
N VAL A 734 12.13 26.08 -1.52
CA VAL A 734 12.03 27.50 -1.21
C VAL A 734 11.97 27.74 0.29
N PHE A 735 12.30 28.96 0.69
CA PHE A 735 12.09 29.49 2.04
C PHE A 735 11.56 30.92 1.95
N GLY A 736 10.92 31.39 3.02
CA GLY A 736 10.35 32.73 3.03
C GLY A 736 9.21 32.90 4.03
N ALA A 737 8.39 33.92 3.78
CA ALA A 737 7.24 34.23 4.61
C ALA A 737 5.94 33.86 3.89
N SER A 738 5.15 32.96 4.48
CA SER A 738 3.83 32.58 3.98
C SER A 738 2.90 32.33 5.17
N PRO A 739 2.02 33.28 5.54
CA PRO A 739 1.15 33.14 6.70
C PRO A 739 0.34 31.83 6.69
N GLY A 740 0.15 31.21 7.85
CA GLY A 740 -0.70 30.01 7.99
C GLY A 740 -0.02 28.68 7.70
N CYS A 741 1.31 28.58 7.82
CA CYS A 741 2.06 27.35 7.54
C CYS A 741 1.89 26.21 8.56
N PHE A 742 1.03 26.32 9.58
CA PHE A 742 0.63 25.16 10.39
C PHE A 742 -0.34 24.24 9.62
N LYS A 743 0.08 23.82 8.44
CA LYS A 743 -0.63 22.97 7.46
C LYS A 743 0.35 22.05 6.74
N ALA A 744 -0.15 21.00 6.09
CA ALA A 744 0.66 20.18 5.20
C ALA A 744 0.98 20.92 3.89
N TYR A 745 -0.02 21.62 3.36
CA TYR A 745 0.08 22.45 2.16
C TYR A 745 -0.29 23.88 2.50
N ASN A 746 0.48 24.86 2.01
CA ASN A 746 0.13 26.27 2.18
C ASN A 746 0.20 27.00 0.85
N SER A 747 -0.79 27.86 0.59
CA SER A 747 -0.79 28.75 -0.56
C SER A 747 -0.63 30.19 -0.06
N GLY A 748 0.27 30.94 -0.66
CA GLY A 748 0.53 32.32 -0.27
C GLY A 748 1.32 33.10 -1.32
N PRO A 749 1.62 34.38 -1.03
CA PRO A 749 2.26 35.28 -2.00
C PRO A 749 3.64 34.77 -2.42
N ALA A 750 3.82 34.47 -3.71
CA ALA A 750 5.10 33.95 -4.21
C ALA A 750 6.23 34.98 -4.11
N THR A 751 5.90 36.28 -4.06
CA THR A 751 6.87 37.39 -3.93
C THR A 751 7.64 37.36 -2.61
N LEU A 752 7.17 36.61 -1.61
CA LEU A 752 7.81 36.46 -0.31
C LEU A 752 8.56 35.13 -0.17
N LEU A 753 8.67 34.36 -1.25
CA LEU A 753 9.38 33.09 -1.32
C LEU A 753 10.61 33.21 -2.22
N MET A 754 11.73 32.66 -1.75
CA MET A 754 13.01 32.65 -2.46
C MET A 754 13.57 31.22 -2.50
N PRO A 755 14.42 30.89 -3.51
CA PRO A 755 15.10 29.60 -3.57
C PRO A 755 15.89 29.31 -2.29
N LYS A 756 15.75 28.10 -1.76
CA LYS A 756 16.44 27.66 -0.54
C LYS A 756 17.95 27.54 -0.82
N PRO A 757 18.83 28.07 0.06
CA PRO A 757 20.27 27.83 -0.04
C PRO A 757 20.58 26.33 -0.13
N ARG A 758 21.42 25.92 -1.09
CA ARG A 758 21.61 24.51 -1.45
C ARG A 758 22.07 23.63 -0.29
N HIS A 759 22.98 24.15 0.53
CA HIS A 759 23.62 23.41 1.63
C HIS A 759 22.85 23.46 2.95
N TRP A 760 21.71 24.16 3.00
CA TRP A 760 20.91 24.27 4.21
C TRP A 760 19.71 23.32 4.15
N SER A 761 19.39 22.69 5.27
CA SER A 761 18.13 22.00 5.50
C SER A 761 16.95 22.99 5.48
N PHE A 762 15.73 22.47 5.32
CA PHE A 762 14.51 23.27 5.47
C PHE A 762 14.43 23.95 6.84
N ALA A 763 14.84 23.25 7.90
CA ALA A 763 14.80 23.77 9.26
C ALA A 763 15.76 24.95 9.48
N GLN A 764 16.96 24.89 8.90
CA GLN A 764 17.89 26.04 8.93
C GLN A 764 17.34 27.21 8.09
N ALA A 765 16.84 26.93 6.87
CA ALA A 765 16.41 27.99 5.95
C ALA A 765 15.18 28.76 6.45
N CYS A 766 14.20 28.10 7.09
CA CYS A 766 13.03 28.79 7.61
C CYS A 766 13.36 29.76 8.75
N CYS A 767 14.56 29.71 9.33
CA CYS A 767 14.97 30.62 10.41
C CYS A 767 15.45 31.98 9.90
N LEU A 768 15.59 32.16 8.59
CA LEU A 768 16.15 33.37 8.00
C LEU A 768 15.15 34.54 7.83
N PRO A 769 13.94 34.36 7.27
CA PRO A 769 13.18 35.47 6.67
C PRO A 769 12.87 36.61 7.64
N SER A 770 12.11 36.34 8.71
CA SER A 770 11.75 37.40 9.67
C SER A 770 12.95 37.92 10.46
N ASN A 771 13.91 37.06 10.78
CA ASN A 771 15.10 37.45 11.57
C ASN A 771 15.98 38.43 10.80
N PHE A 772 16.30 38.13 9.52
CA PHE A 772 17.12 39.01 8.70
C PHE A 772 16.41 40.33 8.42
N VAL A 773 15.13 40.29 8.02
CA VAL A 773 14.36 41.51 7.74
C VAL A 773 14.29 42.42 8.96
N ALA A 774 14.10 41.85 10.15
CA ALA A 774 14.07 42.63 11.39
C ALA A 774 15.42 43.28 11.70
N VAL A 775 16.52 42.53 11.58
CA VAL A 775 17.88 43.03 11.86
C VAL A 775 18.33 44.06 10.84
N GLU A 776 18.17 43.76 9.55
CA GLU A 776 18.52 44.67 8.44
C GLU A 776 17.77 45.99 8.58
N LYS A 777 16.44 45.94 8.76
CA LYS A 777 15.65 47.16 8.92
C LYS A 777 16.08 47.99 10.14
N ALA A 778 16.34 47.32 11.26
CA ALA A 778 16.75 48.01 12.48
C ALA A 778 18.14 48.64 12.34
N PHE A 779 19.07 47.96 11.68
CA PHE A 779 20.44 48.45 11.49
C PHE A 779 20.51 49.56 10.45
N ASP A 780 19.69 49.49 9.39
CA ASP A 780 19.53 50.58 8.41
C ASP A 780 18.98 51.85 9.05
N ASP A 781 17.98 51.72 9.94
CA ASP A 781 17.41 52.85 10.68
C ASP A 781 18.39 53.41 11.72
N ALA A 782 19.20 52.54 12.33
CA ALA A 782 20.24 52.92 13.27
C ALA A 782 21.47 53.53 12.59
N LYS A 783 21.74 53.17 11.32
CA LYS A 783 22.95 53.52 10.55
C LYS A 783 24.24 53.13 11.27
N LEU A 784 24.25 51.95 11.89
CA LEU A 784 25.35 51.44 12.70
C LEU A 784 26.69 51.47 11.93
N GLN A 785 27.74 52.01 12.56
CA GLN A 785 29.08 52.12 11.98
C GLN A 785 30.10 51.19 12.67
N PRO A 786 31.22 50.85 12.01
CA PRO A 786 32.32 50.13 12.65
C PRO A 786 32.83 50.87 13.89
N GLY A 787 33.06 50.13 14.98
CA GLY A 787 33.51 50.66 16.27
C GLY A 787 32.40 51.23 17.16
N GLU A 788 31.16 51.33 16.68
CA GLU A 788 30.02 51.71 17.52
C GLU A 788 29.55 50.56 18.42
N HIS A 789 28.78 50.91 19.46
CA HIS A 789 28.29 49.97 20.45
C HIS A 789 26.81 49.67 20.22
N VAL A 790 26.42 48.40 20.22
CA VAL A 790 25.04 47.95 20.04
C VAL A 790 24.57 47.08 21.20
N LEU A 791 23.39 47.37 21.75
CA LEU A 791 22.75 46.54 22.77
C LEU A 791 21.70 45.63 22.12
N VAL A 792 21.94 44.32 22.19
CA VAL A 792 21.04 43.28 21.69
C VAL A 792 20.30 42.66 22.86
N HIS A 793 18.97 42.85 22.88
CA HIS A 793 18.11 42.23 23.89
C HIS A 793 17.78 40.78 23.54
N SER A 794 17.66 39.94 24.56
CA SER A 794 17.38 38.50 24.39
C SER A 794 18.30 37.86 23.35
N ALA A 795 19.58 38.18 23.47
CA ALA A 795 20.59 38.00 22.43
C ALA A 795 20.82 36.55 22.01
N ALA A 796 20.47 35.59 22.87
CA ALA A 796 20.60 34.16 22.57
C ALA A 796 19.45 33.59 21.70
N GLY A 797 18.38 34.34 21.45
CA GLY A 797 17.30 33.91 20.55
C GLY A 797 17.67 34.11 19.07
N GLY A 798 16.86 33.57 18.15
CA GLY A 798 17.15 33.59 16.70
C GLY A 798 17.45 34.98 16.12
N THR A 799 16.62 35.99 16.42
CA THR A 799 16.85 37.37 15.97
C THR A 799 18.09 37.99 16.63
N GLY A 800 18.31 37.69 17.92
CA GLY A 800 19.45 38.19 18.68
C GLY A 800 20.78 37.66 18.14
N LEU A 801 20.86 36.36 17.85
CA LEU A 801 22.06 35.75 17.26
C LEU A 801 22.32 36.28 15.85
N MET A 802 21.27 36.58 15.08
CA MET A 802 21.43 37.23 13.78
C MET A 802 21.96 38.67 13.93
N ALA A 803 21.41 39.45 14.86
CA ALA A 803 21.88 40.80 15.15
C ALA A 803 23.35 40.81 15.59
N ILE A 804 23.77 39.82 16.39
CA ILE A 804 25.17 39.63 16.79
C ILE A 804 26.06 39.43 15.56
N GLN A 805 25.71 38.48 14.68
CA GLN A 805 26.48 38.20 13.48
C GLN A 805 26.59 39.45 12.59
N CYS A 806 25.48 40.17 12.37
CA CYS A 806 25.49 41.42 11.60
C CYS A 806 26.35 42.51 12.25
N ALA A 807 26.26 42.67 13.57
CA ALA A 807 27.04 43.68 14.29
C ALA A 807 28.54 43.38 14.22
N GLN A 808 28.92 42.11 14.41
CA GLN A 808 30.30 41.65 14.27
C GLN A 808 30.83 41.84 12.85
N TYR A 809 30.00 41.56 11.84
CA TYR A 809 30.35 41.78 10.42
C TYR A 809 30.60 43.26 10.12
N ILE A 810 29.79 44.17 10.68
CA ILE A 810 29.99 45.63 10.57
C ILE A 810 31.22 46.09 11.37
N GLY A 811 31.67 45.33 12.37
CA GLY A 811 32.75 45.70 13.28
C GLY A 811 32.28 46.52 14.48
N ALA A 812 31.01 46.43 14.85
CA ALA A 812 30.44 47.03 16.05
C ALA A 812 30.67 46.14 17.29
N GLN A 813 30.72 46.76 18.47
CA GLN A 813 30.86 46.08 19.75
C GLN A 813 29.50 45.71 20.35
N VAL A 814 29.29 44.43 20.61
CA VAL A 814 28.01 43.89 21.09
C VAL A 814 27.94 43.89 22.62
N TYR A 815 26.85 44.43 23.13
CA TYR A 815 26.33 44.24 24.49
C TYR A 815 25.08 43.36 24.40
N ALA A 816 24.97 42.35 25.25
CA ALA A 816 23.91 41.35 25.18
C ALA A 816 23.14 41.24 26.49
N THR A 817 21.81 41.10 26.40
CA THR A 817 21.00 40.65 27.54
C THR A 817 20.49 39.22 27.36
N VAL A 818 20.49 38.44 28.45
CA VAL A 818 20.02 37.04 28.47
C VAL A 818 19.11 36.77 29.67
N ASN A 819 18.34 35.67 29.56
CA ASN A 819 17.31 35.26 30.51
C ASN A 819 17.70 34.02 31.33
N SER A 820 18.77 33.31 30.95
CA SER A 820 19.28 32.14 31.67
C SER A 820 20.80 32.08 31.70
N GLU A 821 21.33 31.29 32.63
CA GLU A 821 22.77 31.04 32.75
C GLU A 821 23.33 30.26 31.55
N ASP A 822 22.55 29.33 30.99
CA ASP A 822 22.92 28.60 29.77
C ASP A 822 23.12 29.54 28.58
N GLN A 823 22.21 30.51 28.40
CA GLN A 823 22.34 31.54 27.37
C GLN A 823 23.58 32.41 27.60
N HIS A 824 23.87 32.77 28.85
CA HIS A 824 25.08 33.52 29.21
C HIS A 824 26.34 32.75 28.82
N ASN A 825 26.42 31.48 29.20
CA ASN A 825 27.56 30.62 28.90
C ASN A 825 27.72 30.39 27.38
N PHE A 826 26.63 30.23 26.65
CA PHE A 826 26.65 30.10 25.20
C PHE A 826 27.20 31.36 24.52
N LEU A 827 26.68 32.54 24.86
CA LEU A 827 27.16 33.80 24.27
C LEU A 827 28.63 34.06 24.59
N GLY A 828 29.10 33.70 25.78
CA GLY A 828 30.51 33.80 26.15
C GLY A 828 31.41 32.90 25.29
N ARG A 829 30.94 31.70 24.93
CA ARG A 829 31.70 30.77 24.05
C ARG A 829 31.82 31.28 22.62
N ILE A 830 30.83 32.01 22.11
CA ILE A 830 30.90 32.63 20.78
C ILE A 830 31.54 34.03 20.80
N GLY A 831 32.20 34.39 21.92
CA GLY A 831 33.08 35.56 22.00
C GLY A 831 32.40 36.87 22.42
N ILE A 832 31.17 36.84 22.93
CA ILE A 832 30.53 38.05 23.46
C ILE A 832 31.08 38.35 24.85
N GLN A 833 31.67 39.55 24.99
CA GLN A 833 32.36 39.95 26.21
C GLN A 833 31.40 40.58 27.24
N PHE A 834 30.42 41.36 26.78
CA PHE A 834 29.50 42.08 27.65
C PHE A 834 28.13 41.42 27.65
N ILE A 835 27.88 40.56 28.64
CA ILE A 835 26.64 39.82 28.79
C ILE A 835 26.05 40.12 30.16
N THR A 836 24.80 40.57 30.21
CA THR A 836 24.11 40.87 31.46
C THR A 836 22.67 40.34 31.45
N SER A 837 21.95 40.51 32.56
CA SER A 837 20.52 40.19 32.65
C SER A 837 19.69 41.46 32.77
N SER A 838 18.70 41.61 31.89
CA SER A 838 17.73 42.72 31.97
C SER A 838 16.71 42.55 33.10
N HIS A 839 16.65 41.39 33.76
CA HIS A 839 15.76 41.13 34.90
C HIS A 839 16.31 41.66 36.23
N ASN A 840 17.59 42.04 36.28
CA ASN A 840 18.23 42.63 37.46
C ASN A 840 18.72 44.05 37.13
N GLY A 841 17.88 45.05 37.40
CA GLY A 841 18.14 46.44 37.00
C GLY A 841 19.41 47.04 37.61
N SER A 842 19.79 46.67 38.84
CA SER A 842 21.02 47.16 39.45
C SER A 842 22.25 46.55 38.79
N LYS A 843 22.24 45.23 38.54
CA LYS A 843 23.32 44.54 37.82
C LYS A 843 23.46 45.03 36.38
N PHE A 844 22.33 45.19 35.67
CA PHE A 844 22.30 45.77 34.32
C PHE A 844 22.94 47.16 34.29
N SER A 845 22.60 48.02 35.26
CA SER A 845 23.17 49.38 35.35
C SER A 845 24.67 49.39 35.71
N GLU A 846 25.15 48.37 36.43
CA GLU A 846 26.58 48.22 36.74
C GLU A 846 27.36 47.74 35.53
N ASP A 847 26.81 46.76 34.80
CA ASP A 847 27.46 46.09 33.68
C ASP A 847 27.52 46.97 32.40
N ILE A 848 26.61 47.94 32.22
CA ILE A 848 26.47 48.75 30.98
C ILE A 848 27.12 50.15 31.08
N LYS A 849 27.99 50.42 32.04
CA LYS A 849 28.66 51.74 32.19
C LYS A 849 29.61 52.06 31.02
N VAL A 850 29.09 52.70 29.95
CA VAL A 850 29.87 53.11 28.78
C VAL A 850 29.39 54.48 28.27
N PRO A 851 30.30 55.44 28.00
CA PRO A 851 29.96 56.67 27.28
C PRO A 851 29.79 56.33 25.78
N ASP A 852 28.72 56.81 25.15
CA ASP A 852 28.43 56.64 23.70
C ASP A 852 27.84 55.29 23.24
N VAL A 853 26.91 54.71 24.01
CA VAL A 853 26.06 53.62 23.48
C VAL A 853 24.94 54.20 22.62
N CYS A 854 24.83 53.74 21.36
CA CYS A 854 23.64 53.98 20.54
C CYS A 854 22.47 53.18 21.12
N MET A 855 21.85 53.68 22.20
CA MET A 855 20.71 53.03 22.85
C MET A 855 19.44 53.34 22.07
N ARG A 856 19.04 52.44 21.18
CA ARG A 856 17.67 52.39 20.66
C ARG A 856 17.05 51.06 21.06
N HIS A 857 15.95 51.14 21.80
CA HIS A 857 15.25 49.98 22.33
C HIS A 857 14.68 49.15 21.17
N PHE A 858 15.19 47.93 21.03
CA PHE A 858 14.56 46.89 20.25
C PHE A 858 13.31 46.41 21.00
N TYR A 859 12.13 46.70 20.47
CA TYR A 859 10.95 45.87 20.72
C TYR A 859 10.72 45.06 19.44
N SER A 860 10.97 43.75 19.53
CA SER A 860 10.67 42.77 18.48
C SER A 860 9.18 42.62 18.27
#